data_AF-A0A8G1VRE1-F1
#
_entry.id   AF-A0A8G1VRE1-F1
#
_cell.length_a   1.000
_cell.length_b   1.000
_cell.length_c   1.000
_cell.angle_alpha   90.00
_cell.angle_beta   90.00
_cell.angle_gamma   90.00
#
_symmetry.space_group_name_H-M   'P 1'
#
loop_
_entity.id
_entity.type
_entity.pdbx_description
1 polymer ?
#
loop_
_entity_poly.entity_id
_entity_poly.type
_entity_poly.pdbx_seq_one_letter_code
_entity_poly.pdbx_strand_id
1 'polypeptide(L)'
;MSAYRKFGKQIQRRQLDLPEYAASFVNYKALKKLIKQLSATPTIPAQSAAGVPQNVPEAQAALRANKEVFFFRLEREIEKVNAFYLQKEAEFSLRLKTLVDKKRVIQSRAVTSSKAPANFVALFEGFQQFDGDLNKLQQFVEINETAMSKILKKWDKTSKSRMKELYLHRAVEVQPCFNRDVLRDLSDRATTARLELEAWAEGENIHFDTARPVDRAMAVQAFGTDEEDLDLQILQSAMAGNLQTLREWTAKLQSSPDAQARATRTFLAAINEFSDDVLAVLLESGLVNLLAEDDINERNCLHEAAISGREFVFKAGLEAGVDVSRTDVYGRIPLHYACMHGRVDMVRDLLAAGPHTVDVMDHDNFTPLIHSIVKDQLACAEQLLHNNARIDPASESDHIPLNLACQHGSLSIVQMLLQRRARLLPDAEGLYPQHMVARASQSPQLLLLLKQYGADMNQRDKLYQWTPLFHAASEGCVGCLRTLLELGVDASAVDEKGLSAMYYAAWEGHLECMLLLWSIRTDSRPARTPFDIMNGMRQPEASHNIDLQISDATETGDMETADGIPDLSLPPPIIPLRRYGHNFLDKKVFVQILFDTGASGSICFDQAGRHPAARLTISSKLSDLIPRTIMLPIQEDSRMISFHVDNLESFAVDFEIFPTFGSKVIAKTVALPTVFRAENSSTGTCTLPLFDPRLRSIGQLQFGFQVIKPYHGDPLEITHFATYWKATSAIDPEHNGLVTGSSLSGDHVQLFVQLTKDRVPVLYPHFTIGHHNIEIPICHLTYAQFQAMGAERGIDHSEMLQFLQTRAVEDLTQAHRLLASSFLSLRDVFHHLPLSVSINLSILYPSAAEERALNMTSLADVNTFADAILTEVFDHARISRDQNPDYMRSVVFTSYNPNICIALNWKQPNYPVLLCNDLGQIRDLARDVKSLPDVDSSGRASMSIKESARIAQSNNLMGLICRSSLLNVVPALVETIKELGLVLVADTSDDSEQPDQLDAMQVASPLGVAEWAYRMPDGVNGVMKANGILKFNDMIDM
;
A
#
# COMPACT_ATOMS: atom_id res chain seq x y z
N MET A 1 2.51 1.32 -9.48
CA MET A 1 3.01 2.70 -9.66
C MET A 1 3.04 3.43 -8.31
N SER A 2 4.13 3.33 -7.55
CA SER A 2 4.45 4.37 -6.56
C SER A 2 5.05 5.56 -7.30
N ALA A 3 4.15 6.40 -7.83
CA ALA A 3 4.29 7.84 -7.86
C ALA A 3 5.68 8.48 -8.16
N TYR A 4 5.91 8.86 -9.42
CA TYR A 4 6.54 10.16 -9.69
C TYR A 4 5.54 11.29 -9.39
N ARG A 5 5.17 11.44 -8.11
CA ARG A 5 4.40 12.59 -7.61
C ARG A 5 5.22 13.85 -7.92
N LYS A 6 4.61 14.89 -8.49
CA LYS A 6 5.21 16.24 -8.50
C LYS A 6 5.44 16.65 -7.04
N PHE A 7 6.66 16.47 -6.55
CA PHE A 7 7.03 16.46 -5.12
C PHE A 7 6.50 17.64 -4.27
N GLY A 8 6.37 18.83 -4.87
CA GLY A 8 5.74 19.97 -4.20
C GLY A 8 4.28 19.73 -3.79
N LYS A 9 3.51 18.98 -4.60
CA LYS A 9 2.15 18.55 -4.28
C LYS A 9 2.13 17.49 -3.16
N GLN A 10 3.19 16.67 -3.02
CA GLN A 10 3.29 15.66 -1.96
C GLN A 10 3.54 16.28 -0.59
N ILE A 11 4.43 17.29 -0.50
CA ILE A 11 4.62 18.05 0.74
C ILE A 11 3.31 18.74 1.13
N GLN A 12 2.63 19.37 0.17
CA GLN A 12 1.35 20.02 0.43
C GLN A 12 0.29 19.03 0.92
N ARG A 13 0.19 17.85 0.31
CA ARG A 13 -0.68 16.77 0.79
C ARG A 13 -0.38 16.42 2.25
N ARG A 14 0.88 16.14 2.59
CA ARG A 14 1.25 15.81 3.98
C ARG A 14 1.06 16.97 4.96
N GLN A 15 1.14 18.23 4.51
CA GLN A 15 0.84 19.41 5.33
C GLN A 15 -0.66 19.55 5.60
N LEU A 16 -1.51 19.14 4.65
CA LEU A 16 -2.97 19.15 4.81
C LEU A 16 -3.45 18.10 5.81
N ASP A 17 -2.67 17.03 6.02
CA ASP A 17 -2.93 16.04 7.07
C ASP A 17 -2.82 16.64 8.49
N LEU A 18 -2.23 17.83 8.66
CA LEU A 18 -2.03 18.53 9.94
C LEU A 18 -2.49 20.01 9.85
N PRO A 19 -3.80 20.26 9.75
CA PRO A 19 -4.33 21.61 9.54
C PRO A 19 -3.99 22.57 10.69
N GLU A 20 -3.94 22.08 11.92
CA GLU A 20 -3.54 22.86 13.11
C GLU A 20 -2.15 23.48 12.97
N TYR A 21 -1.24 22.82 12.25
CA TYR A 21 0.16 23.24 12.11
C TYR A 21 0.42 23.95 10.76
N ALA A 22 -0.61 24.15 9.95
CA ALA A 22 -0.52 24.68 8.58
C ALA A 22 0.30 25.99 8.49
N ALA A 23 0.11 26.91 9.44
CA ALA A 23 0.80 28.20 9.47
C ALA A 23 2.30 28.09 9.82
N SER A 24 2.68 27.05 10.55
CA SER A 24 4.02 26.85 11.11
C SER A 24 4.96 26.07 10.18
N PHE A 25 4.42 25.39 9.16
CA PHE A 25 5.23 24.68 8.17
C PHE A 25 6.09 25.62 7.31
N VAL A 26 7.20 25.08 6.80
CA VAL A 26 8.05 25.76 5.82
C VAL A 26 7.25 26.11 4.57
N ASN A 27 7.29 27.39 4.16
CA ASN A 27 6.64 27.83 2.93
C ASN A 27 7.46 27.43 1.68
N TYR A 28 7.41 26.15 1.34
CA TYR A 28 8.15 25.56 0.23
C TYR A 28 7.80 26.23 -1.12
N LYS A 29 6.56 26.66 -1.31
CA LYS A 29 6.09 27.34 -2.54
C LYS A 29 6.73 28.72 -2.67
N ALA A 30 6.78 29.51 -1.59
CA ALA A 30 7.43 30.81 -1.58
C ALA A 30 8.93 30.69 -1.82
N LEU A 31 9.62 29.75 -1.15
CA LEU A 31 11.04 29.50 -1.38
C LEU A 31 11.32 29.05 -2.82
N LYS A 32 10.50 28.16 -3.38
CA LYS A 32 10.61 27.75 -4.79
C LYS A 32 10.42 28.93 -5.75
N LYS A 33 9.48 29.83 -5.46
CA LYS A 33 9.24 31.06 -6.26
C LYS A 33 10.44 32.00 -6.15
N LEU A 34 11.00 32.16 -4.96
CA LEU A 34 12.21 32.94 -4.70
C LEU A 34 13.39 32.40 -5.50
N ILE A 35 13.65 31.09 -5.48
CA ILE A 35 14.72 30.48 -6.31
C ILE A 35 14.51 30.83 -7.80
N LYS A 36 13.27 30.73 -8.30
CA LYS A 36 12.97 31.07 -9.70
C LYS A 36 13.21 32.55 -10.02
N GLN A 37 12.87 33.45 -9.09
CA GLN A 37 13.11 34.89 -9.22
C GLN A 37 14.60 35.21 -9.21
N LEU A 38 15.35 34.65 -8.27
CA LEU A 38 16.80 34.83 -8.14
C LEU A 38 17.57 34.24 -9.33
N SER A 39 17.02 33.21 -9.99
CA SER A 39 17.57 32.66 -11.24
C SER A 39 17.16 33.44 -12.50
N ALA A 40 16.16 34.30 -12.42
CA ALA A 40 15.64 35.09 -13.56
C ALA A 40 16.22 36.51 -13.62
N THR A 41 17.01 36.93 -12.63
CA THR A 41 17.75 38.19 -12.66
C THR A 41 18.77 38.14 -13.81
N PRO A 42 18.71 39.06 -14.79
CA PRO A 42 19.46 38.94 -16.04
C PRO A 42 20.97 39.04 -15.80
N THR A 43 21.71 38.06 -16.32
CA THR A 43 23.12 38.23 -16.67
C THR A 43 23.17 39.25 -17.82
N ILE A 44 23.76 40.42 -17.58
CA ILE A 44 23.90 41.51 -18.56
C ILE A 44 24.60 40.98 -19.83
N PRO A 45 24.14 41.32 -21.06
CA PRO A 45 24.73 40.80 -22.29
C PRO A 45 26.13 41.38 -22.52
N ALA A 46 27.05 40.55 -22.97
CA ALA A 46 28.35 41.00 -23.48
C ALA A 46 28.11 41.75 -24.81
N GLN A 47 28.14 43.09 -24.77
CA GLN A 47 28.29 43.89 -25.97
C GLN A 47 29.78 44.08 -26.27
N SER A 48 30.17 43.54 -27.41
CA SER A 48 31.42 43.74 -28.12
C SER A 48 31.65 45.23 -28.44
N ALA A 49 32.59 45.86 -27.74
CA ALA A 49 33.35 47.00 -28.23
C ALA A 49 34.63 47.16 -27.39
N ALA A 50 35.76 47.35 -28.07
CA ALA A 50 37.09 47.35 -27.50
C ALA A 50 37.31 48.47 -26.47
N GLY A 51 37.91 48.09 -25.32
CA GLY A 51 38.84 48.94 -24.58
C GLY A 51 38.30 49.82 -23.45
N VAL A 52 37.83 49.24 -22.34
CA VAL A 52 37.90 49.82 -20.97
C VAL A 52 37.98 48.66 -19.95
N PRO A 53 38.84 48.70 -18.91
CA PRO A 53 38.83 47.70 -17.84
C PRO A 53 37.84 48.11 -16.74
N GLN A 54 36.69 47.44 -16.61
CA GLN A 54 35.98 47.21 -15.32
C GLN A 54 34.65 46.43 -15.49
N ASN A 55 34.31 45.64 -14.45
CA ASN A 55 33.03 45.01 -14.09
C ASN A 55 32.87 43.46 -14.16
N VAL A 56 33.93 42.71 -13.80
CA VAL A 56 33.79 41.33 -13.26
C VAL A 56 33.28 41.27 -11.78
N PRO A 57 33.45 42.29 -10.91
CA PRO A 57 32.97 42.23 -9.52
C PRO A 57 31.44 42.19 -9.35
N GLU A 58 30.66 42.77 -10.28
CA GLU A 58 29.20 42.90 -10.14
C GLU A 58 28.44 41.58 -10.27
N ALA A 59 28.84 40.67 -11.17
CA ALA A 59 28.18 39.38 -11.34
C ALA A 59 28.43 38.43 -10.15
N GLN A 60 29.65 38.42 -9.61
CA GLN A 60 29.98 37.67 -8.40
C GLN A 60 29.34 38.27 -7.15
N ALA A 61 29.25 39.60 -7.07
CA ALA A 61 28.53 40.28 -5.99
C ALA A 61 27.02 40.00 -6.06
N ALA A 62 26.42 40.00 -7.26
CA ALA A 62 25.01 39.66 -7.46
C ALA A 62 24.70 38.19 -7.10
N LEU A 63 25.58 37.25 -7.44
CA LEU A 63 25.45 35.85 -7.03
C LEU A 63 25.59 35.67 -5.51
N ARG A 64 26.50 36.42 -4.86
CA ARG A 64 26.63 36.44 -3.40
C ARG A 64 25.39 37.05 -2.73
N ALA A 65 24.89 38.16 -3.25
CA ALA A 65 23.66 38.80 -2.76
C ALA A 65 22.44 37.88 -2.94
N ASN A 66 22.28 37.23 -4.10
CA ASN A 66 21.20 36.26 -4.34
C ASN A 66 21.28 35.07 -3.39
N LYS A 67 22.51 34.60 -3.11
CA LYS A 67 22.76 33.55 -2.13
C LYS A 67 22.37 34.00 -0.72
N GLU A 68 22.79 35.18 -0.30
CA GLU A 68 22.45 35.76 1.01
C GLU A 68 20.93 35.93 1.17
N VAL A 69 20.24 36.44 0.15
CA VAL A 69 18.77 36.61 0.17
C VAL A 69 18.04 35.27 0.33
N PHE A 70 18.47 34.24 -0.40
CA PHE A 70 17.86 32.91 -0.28
C PHE A 70 18.09 32.31 1.12
N PHE A 71 19.33 32.30 1.60
CA PHE A 71 19.65 31.71 2.91
C PHE A 71 19.07 32.50 4.07
N PHE A 72 19.00 33.83 3.98
CA PHE A 72 18.29 34.65 4.97
C PHE A 72 16.81 34.28 5.05
N ARG A 73 16.14 34.11 3.90
CA ARG A 73 14.74 33.69 3.90
C ARG A 73 14.58 32.25 4.41
N LEU A 74 15.50 31.36 4.08
CA LEU A 74 15.52 29.98 4.58
C LEU A 74 15.67 29.95 6.10
N GLU A 75 16.59 30.74 6.66
CA GLU A 75 16.82 30.87 8.11
C GLU A 75 15.57 31.38 8.82
N ARG A 76 14.85 32.36 8.27
CA ARG A 76 13.57 32.80 8.83
C ARG A 76 12.50 31.72 8.84
N GLU A 77 12.46 30.86 7.82
CA GLU A 77 11.54 29.72 7.83
C GLU A 77 11.99 28.64 8.85
N ILE A 78 13.31 28.44 9.04
CA ILE A 78 13.85 27.54 10.09
C ILE A 78 13.51 28.08 11.50
N GLU A 79 13.72 29.37 11.75
CA GLU A 79 13.39 30.03 13.02
C GLU A 79 11.90 29.88 13.36
N LYS A 80 11.03 30.07 12.37
CA LYS A 80 9.58 29.89 12.54
C LYS A 80 9.23 28.46 12.95
N VAL A 81 9.81 27.45 12.29
CA VAL A 81 9.60 26.03 12.59
C VAL A 81 10.10 25.71 14.00
N ASN A 82 11.28 26.20 14.37
CA ASN A 82 11.86 26.01 15.69
C ASN A 82 11.05 26.67 16.81
N ALA A 83 10.58 27.90 16.61
CA ALA A 83 9.79 28.61 17.62
C ALA A 83 8.51 27.85 17.95
N PHE A 84 7.82 27.34 16.93
CA PHE A 84 6.65 26.49 17.10
C PHE A 84 6.99 25.17 17.80
N TYR A 85 8.07 24.50 17.37
CA TYR A 85 8.51 23.24 17.97
C TYR A 85 8.82 23.39 19.47
N LEU A 86 9.61 24.40 19.85
CA LEU A 86 9.99 24.65 21.24
C LEU A 86 8.77 24.98 22.12
N GLN A 87 7.79 25.70 21.58
CA GLN A 87 6.52 25.95 22.26
C GLN A 87 5.77 24.63 22.54
N LYS A 88 5.64 23.77 21.53
CA LYS A 88 4.96 22.47 21.67
C LYS A 88 5.73 21.49 22.55
N GLU A 89 7.05 21.49 22.48
CA GLU A 89 7.90 20.70 23.39
C GLU A 89 7.65 21.06 24.86
N ALA A 90 7.59 22.36 25.19
CA ALA A 90 7.33 22.83 26.55
C ALA A 90 5.92 22.46 27.03
N GLU A 91 4.91 22.65 26.17
CA GLU A 91 3.51 22.25 26.42
C GLU A 91 3.40 20.74 26.70
N PHE A 92 4.02 19.92 25.86
CA PHE A 92 3.99 18.46 25.99
C PHE A 92 4.76 17.98 27.22
N SER A 93 5.91 18.60 27.52
CA SER A 93 6.69 18.28 28.72
C SER A 93 5.91 18.55 30.00
N LEU A 94 5.21 19.69 30.08
CA LEU A 94 4.35 20.03 31.21
C LEU A 94 3.18 19.05 31.33
N ARG A 95 2.51 18.77 30.22
CA ARG A 95 1.38 17.86 30.17
C ARG A 95 1.74 16.44 30.61
N LEU A 96 2.84 15.90 30.09
CA LEU A 96 3.33 14.57 30.48
C LEU A 96 3.67 14.52 31.97
N LYS A 97 4.28 15.58 32.51
CA LYS A 97 4.55 15.68 33.95
C LYS A 97 3.25 15.61 34.75
N THR A 98 2.23 16.37 34.36
CA THR A 98 0.91 16.34 35.02
C THR A 98 0.28 14.94 34.97
N LEU A 99 0.31 14.26 33.82
CA LEU A 99 -0.23 12.90 33.68
C LEU A 99 0.52 11.89 34.59
N VAL A 100 1.86 11.96 34.61
CA VAL A 100 2.70 11.08 35.44
C VAL A 100 2.50 11.34 36.93
N ASP A 101 2.40 12.60 37.35
CA ASP A 101 2.16 12.96 38.75
C ASP A 101 0.79 12.45 39.21
N LYS A 102 -0.25 12.57 38.37
CA LYS A 102 -1.59 12.05 38.70
C LYS A 102 -1.68 10.55 38.72
N LYS A 103 -0.98 9.87 37.81
CA LYS A 103 -0.81 8.42 37.90
C LYS A 103 -0.26 8.01 39.26
N ARG A 104 0.79 8.68 39.73
CA ARG A 104 1.41 8.39 41.04
C ARG A 104 0.41 8.57 42.18
N VAL A 105 -0.40 9.63 42.13
CA VAL A 105 -1.46 9.91 43.11
C VAL A 105 -2.57 8.86 43.09
N ILE A 106 -2.98 8.37 41.92
CA ILE A 106 -4.00 7.32 41.82
C ILE A 106 -3.46 5.98 42.34
N GLN A 107 -2.23 5.62 41.97
CA GLN A 107 -1.56 4.41 42.45
C GLN A 107 -1.37 4.41 43.96
N SER A 108 -1.11 5.57 44.59
CA SER A 108 -0.99 5.67 46.04
C SER A 108 -2.34 5.59 46.77
N ARG A 109 -3.46 5.92 46.09
CA ARG A 109 -4.81 5.99 46.70
C ARG A 109 -5.60 4.67 46.63
N ALA A 110 -5.39 3.82 45.63
CA ALA A 110 -6.29 2.72 45.33
C ALA A 110 -5.65 1.32 45.53
N VAL A 111 -5.33 0.98 46.77
CA VAL A 111 -4.68 -0.30 47.13
C VAL A 111 -5.67 -1.49 47.22
N THR A 112 -6.99 -1.31 47.12
CA THR A 112 -7.96 -2.37 47.50
C THR A 112 -9.17 -2.64 46.60
N SER A 113 -9.34 -2.01 45.43
CA SER A 113 -10.49 -2.27 44.53
C SER A 113 -10.09 -3.01 43.25
N SER A 114 -10.84 -4.06 42.89
CA SER A 114 -10.66 -4.87 41.67
C SER A 114 -11.32 -4.30 40.41
N LYS A 115 -11.89 -3.09 40.48
CA LYS A 115 -12.48 -2.38 39.33
C LYS A 115 -11.74 -1.07 39.09
N ALA A 116 -11.34 -0.83 37.84
CA ALA A 116 -10.65 0.39 37.43
C ALA A 116 -11.56 1.62 37.62
N PRO A 117 -11.19 2.59 38.49
CA PRO A 117 -12.02 3.76 38.78
C PRO A 117 -12.16 4.71 37.57
N ALA A 118 -13.18 5.56 37.49
CA ALA A 118 -13.39 6.49 36.37
C ALA A 118 -12.18 7.40 36.09
N ASN A 119 -11.44 7.78 37.14
CA ASN A 119 -10.18 8.52 37.04
C ASN A 119 -9.09 7.75 36.28
N PHE A 120 -9.14 6.41 36.28
CA PHE A 120 -8.26 5.55 35.49
C PHE A 120 -8.53 5.69 33.99
N VAL A 121 -9.82 5.65 33.60
CA VAL A 121 -10.23 5.78 32.19
C VAL A 121 -9.83 7.16 31.67
N ALA A 122 -10.10 8.22 32.43
CA ALA A 122 -9.68 9.57 32.12
C ALA A 122 -8.14 9.71 31.98
N LEU A 123 -7.38 9.11 32.90
CA LEU A 123 -5.92 9.14 32.84
C LEU A 123 -5.38 8.36 31.63
N PHE A 124 -5.97 7.21 31.31
CA PHE A 124 -5.60 6.39 30.17
C PHE A 124 -5.90 7.09 28.83
N GLU A 125 -7.09 7.71 28.71
CA GLU A 125 -7.43 8.59 27.59
C GLU A 125 -6.44 9.77 27.46
N GLY A 126 -6.02 10.35 28.58
CA GLY A 126 -5.03 11.42 28.61
C GLY A 126 -3.66 11.00 28.04
N PHE A 127 -3.19 9.79 28.37
CA PHE A 127 -1.96 9.23 27.77
C PHE A 127 -2.13 8.88 26.29
N GLN A 128 -3.28 8.34 25.88
CA GLN A 128 -3.55 8.07 24.46
C GLN A 128 -3.55 9.35 23.62
N GLN A 129 -4.15 10.44 24.12
CA GLN A 129 -4.10 11.73 23.43
C GLN A 129 -2.66 12.25 23.33
N PHE A 130 -1.89 12.13 24.42
CA PHE A 130 -0.50 12.55 24.42
C PHE A 130 0.32 11.83 23.33
N ASP A 131 0.12 10.53 23.14
CA ASP A 131 0.75 9.77 22.06
C ASP A 131 0.33 10.28 20.66
N GLY A 132 -0.95 10.62 20.49
CA GLY A 132 -1.48 11.22 19.26
C GLY A 132 -0.87 12.60 18.96
N ASP A 133 -0.82 13.47 19.95
CA ASP A 133 -0.25 14.82 19.84
C ASP A 133 1.27 14.77 19.54
N LEU A 134 1.98 13.82 20.17
CA LEU A 134 3.39 13.56 19.90
C LEU A 134 3.61 13.07 18.47
N ASN A 135 2.73 12.22 17.94
CA ASN A 135 2.77 11.79 16.53
C ASN A 135 2.47 12.93 15.54
N LYS A 136 1.55 13.86 15.87
CA LYS A 136 1.33 15.07 15.06
C LYS A 136 2.61 15.92 15.00
N LEU A 137 3.23 16.19 16.16
CA LEU A 137 4.48 16.97 16.24
C LEU A 137 5.64 16.28 15.50
N GLN A 138 5.68 14.96 15.54
CA GLN A 138 6.65 14.17 14.81
C GLN A 138 6.50 14.34 13.28
N GLN A 139 5.29 14.17 12.75
CA GLN A 139 5.02 14.37 11.33
C GLN A 139 5.40 15.79 10.90
N PHE A 140 5.16 16.79 11.76
CA PHE A 140 5.63 18.15 11.55
C PHE A 140 7.15 18.24 11.36
N VAL A 141 7.93 17.59 12.22
CA VAL A 141 9.40 17.54 12.09
C VAL A 141 9.82 16.88 10.77
N GLU A 142 9.29 15.69 10.46
CA GLU A 142 9.66 14.95 9.24
C GLU A 142 9.34 15.72 7.94
N ILE A 143 8.15 16.32 7.86
CA ILE A 143 7.72 17.10 6.70
C ILE A 143 8.66 18.29 6.49
N ASN A 144 9.00 19.00 7.57
CA ASN A 144 9.90 20.16 7.50
C ASN A 144 11.34 19.74 7.16
N GLU A 145 11.85 18.64 7.71
CA GLU A 145 13.17 18.09 7.40
C GLU A 145 13.26 17.76 5.89
N THR A 146 12.24 17.07 5.38
CA THR A 146 12.16 16.70 3.97
C THR A 146 12.06 17.95 3.08
N ALA A 147 11.24 18.94 3.47
CA ALA A 147 11.09 20.19 2.76
C ALA A 147 12.43 20.95 2.67
N MET A 148 13.18 21.02 3.78
CA MET A 148 14.50 21.66 3.87
C MET A 148 15.55 20.96 3.01
N SER A 149 15.67 19.63 3.10
CA SER A 149 16.60 18.85 2.26
C SER A 149 16.32 19.04 0.77
N LYS A 150 15.05 19.13 0.38
CA LYS A 150 14.64 19.22 -1.03
C LYS A 150 14.73 20.63 -1.59
N ILE A 151 14.47 21.67 -0.79
CA ILE A 151 14.66 23.05 -1.24
C ILE A 151 16.15 23.36 -1.45
N LEU A 152 17.02 22.85 -0.57
CA LEU A 152 18.47 22.93 -0.72
C LEU A 152 18.96 22.15 -1.96
N LYS A 153 18.44 20.93 -2.21
CA LYS A 153 18.74 20.18 -3.46
C LYS A 153 18.33 20.97 -4.70
N LYS A 154 17.19 21.67 -4.64
CA LYS A 154 16.73 22.51 -5.75
C LYS A 154 17.65 23.71 -5.97
N TRP A 155 18.05 24.39 -4.90
CA TRP A 155 19.01 25.49 -4.97
C TRP A 155 20.30 25.04 -5.64
N ASP A 156 20.92 23.95 -5.15
CA ASP A 156 22.15 23.39 -5.73
C ASP A 156 22.03 23.08 -7.22
N LYS A 157 20.89 22.52 -7.64
CA LYS A 157 20.64 22.25 -9.07
C LYS A 157 20.54 23.54 -9.88
N THR A 158 19.89 24.59 -9.36
CA THR A 158 19.69 25.87 -10.08
C THR A 158 20.93 26.77 -10.07
N SER A 159 21.73 26.75 -9.00
CA SER A 159 22.92 27.60 -8.84
C SER A 159 24.23 26.89 -9.18
N LYS A 160 24.19 25.60 -9.58
CA LYS A 160 25.35 24.72 -9.80
C LYS A 160 26.29 24.64 -8.59
N SER A 161 25.72 24.72 -7.37
CA SER A 161 26.44 24.64 -6.10
C SER A 161 26.39 23.23 -5.51
N ARG A 162 27.26 22.93 -4.54
CA ARG A 162 27.26 21.69 -3.75
C ARG A 162 27.11 21.99 -2.25
N MET A 163 26.29 22.97 -1.89
CA MET A 163 26.18 23.46 -0.52
C MET A 163 25.15 22.71 0.32
N LYS A 164 24.30 21.87 -0.28
CA LYS A 164 23.23 21.16 0.42
C LYS A 164 23.74 20.40 1.64
N GLU A 165 24.69 19.50 1.48
CA GLU A 165 25.15 18.62 2.57
C GLU A 165 25.80 19.41 3.70
N LEU A 166 26.62 20.40 3.35
CA LEU A 166 27.31 21.25 4.33
C LEU A 166 26.34 22.15 5.11
N TYR A 167 25.30 22.68 4.46
CA TYR A 167 24.30 23.51 5.12
C TYR A 167 23.34 22.66 5.97
N LEU A 168 22.97 21.46 5.50
CA LEU A 168 22.15 20.52 6.28
C LEU A 168 22.82 20.20 7.61
N HIS A 169 24.08 19.74 7.57
CA HIS A 169 24.80 19.33 8.78
C HIS A 169 25.11 20.50 9.73
N ARG A 170 25.29 21.73 9.22
CA ARG A 170 25.69 22.88 10.06
C ARG A 170 24.53 23.72 10.57
N ALA A 171 23.47 23.87 9.79
CA ALA A 171 22.42 24.85 10.04
C ALA A 171 21.02 24.24 10.14
N VAL A 172 20.78 23.04 9.61
CA VAL A 172 19.48 22.36 9.69
C VAL A 172 19.50 21.31 10.78
N GLU A 173 20.35 20.28 10.69
CA GLU A 173 20.38 19.14 11.65
C GLU A 173 20.72 19.55 13.09
N VAL A 174 21.40 20.68 13.29
CA VAL A 174 21.76 21.22 14.60
C VAL A 174 20.56 21.87 15.31
N GLN A 175 19.47 22.13 14.59
CA GLN A 175 18.32 22.84 15.15
C GLN A 175 17.54 21.95 16.12
N PRO A 176 16.98 22.53 17.21
CA PRO A 176 16.23 21.77 18.22
C PRO A 176 15.11 20.91 17.64
N CYS A 177 14.39 21.40 16.63
CA CYS A 177 13.29 20.66 16.01
C CYS A 177 13.71 19.35 15.33
N PHE A 178 14.98 19.19 14.96
CA PHE A 178 15.49 17.95 14.36
C PHE A 178 16.27 17.08 15.37
N ASN A 179 16.39 17.51 16.63
CA ASN A 179 16.92 16.69 17.69
C ASN A 179 15.86 15.64 18.13
N ARG A 180 16.14 14.38 17.81
CA ARG A 180 15.21 13.27 18.04
C ARG A 180 15.22 12.76 19.49
N ASP A 181 16.21 13.12 20.30
CA ASP A 181 16.37 12.57 21.66
C ASP A 181 15.26 13.04 22.61
N VAL A 182 14.81 14.28 22.48
CA VAL A 182 13.77 14.83 23.35
C VAL A 182 12.41 14.17 23.08
N LEU A 183 12.01 14.06 21.81
CA LEU A 183 10.78 13.35 21.43
C LEU A 183 10.85 11.87 21.84
N ARG A 184 12.03 11.24 21.73
CA ARG A 184 12.23 9.87 22.21
C ARG A 184 12.01 9.75 23.71
N ASP A 185 12.58 10.65 24.53
CA ASP A 185 12.37 10.64 25.98
C ASP A 185 10.90 10.83 26.36
N LEU A 186 10.22 11.81 25.74
CA LEU A 186 8.80 12.06 25.98
C LEU A 186 7.94 10.83 25.61
N SER A 187 8.20 10.22 24.45
CA SER A 187 7.51 9.01 24.00
C SER A 187 7.78 7.81 24.92
N ASP A 188 9.03 7.61 25.32
CA ASP A 188 9.43 6.50 26.19
C ASP A 188 8.79 6.62 27.58
N ARG A 189 8.76 7.82 28.15
CA ARG A 189 8.13 8.10 29.44
C ARG A 189 6.61 7.94 29.39
N ALA A 190 5.95 8.40 28.33
CA ALA A 190 4.51 8.19 28.13
C ALA A 190 4.17 6.71 27.97
N THR A 191 4.90 5.99 27.11
CA THR A 191 4.71 4.55 26.88
C THR A 191 4.91 3.75 28.17
N THR A 192 5.98 4.05 28.92
CA THR A 192 6.25 3.42 30.22
C THR A 192 5.13 3.71 31.20
N ALA A 193 4.70 4.96 31.31
CA ALA A 193 3.64 5.33 32.23
C ALA A 193 2.31 4.60 31.93
N ARG A 194 1.98 4.46 30.64
CA ARG A 194 0.79 3.74 30.14
C ARG A 194 0.86 2.24 30.43
N LEU A 195 1.98 1.59 30.17
CA LEU A 195 2.16 0.15 30.46
C LEU A 195 2.04 -0.16 31.95
N GLU A 196 2.62 0.67 32.82
CA GLU A 196 2.48 0.54 34.27
C GLU A 196 1.04 0.83 34.75
N LEU A 197 0.34 1.74 34.08
CA LEU A 197 -1.07 2.03 34.37
C LEU A 197 -1.95 0.82 33.99
N GLU A 198 -1.75 0.24 32.80
CA GLU A 198 -2.45 -0.99 32.38
C GLU A 198 -2.18 -2.17 33.34
N ALA A 199 -0.93 -2.36 33.77
CA ALA A 199 -0.57 -3.36 34.78
C ALA A 199 -1.36 -3.14 36.08
N TRP A 200 -1.41 -1.89 36.54
CA TRP A 200 -2.09 -1.55 37.76
C TRP A 200 -3.61 -1.81 37.71
N ALA A 201 -4.31 -1.45 36.63
CA ALA A 201 -5.75 -1.73 36.51
C ALA A 201 -6.10 -3.22 36.53
N GLU A 202 -5.14 -4.07 36.17
CA GLU A 202 -5.29 -5.51 36.11
C GLU A 202 -4.82 -6.19 37.42
N GLY A 203 -4.42 -5.41 38.44
CA GLY A 203 -3.98 -5.88 39.75
C GLY A 203 -2.49 -6.23 39.83
N GLU A 204 -1.69 -5.90 38.81
CA GLU A 204 -0.25 -6.15 38.77
C GLU A 204 0.53 -4.88 39.13
N ASN A 205 1.38 -4.95 40.17
CA ASN A 205 2.30 -3.88 40.53
C ASN A 205 3.66 -4.07 39.83
N ILE A 206 3.73 -3.74 38.54
CA ILE A 206 4.97 -3.80 37.74
C ILE A 206 5.48 -2.38 37.52
N HIS A 207 6.75 -2.14 37.86
CA HIS A 207 7.47 -0.91 37.51
C HIS A 207 8.49 -1.24 36.43
N PHE A 208 8.42 -0.57 35.28
CA PHE A 208 9.34 -0.78 34.17
C PHE A 208 10.50 0.20 34.30
N ASP A 209 11.67 -0.31 34.73
CA ASP A 209 12.90 0.43 35.08
C ASP A 209 13.10 1.77 34.34
N THR A 210 13.11 2.86 35.11
CA THR A 210 13.71 4.14 34.75
C THR A 210 15.18 4.13 35.14
N ALA A 211 16.09 4.30 34.19
CA ALA A 211 17.46 4.69 34.49
C ALA A 211 17.42 5.98 35.33
N ARG A 212 17.86 5.88 36.59
CA ARG A 212 17.87 6.98 37.56
C ARG A 212 18.59 8.22 36.99
N PRO A 213 17.97 9.40 37.03
CA PRO A 213 18.68 10.61 37.41
C PRO A 213 18.54 10.76 38.92
N VAL A 214 19.69 10.93 39.58
CA VAL A 214 19.79 11.30 40.98
C VAL A 214 19.17 12.69 41.13
N ASP A 215 17.90 12.75 41.56
CA ASP A 215 17.38 13.94 42.21
C ASP A 215 16.82 13.56 43.57
N ARG A 216 17.29 14.33 44.55
CA ARG A 216 17.14 14.14 45.98
C ARG A 216 15.73 13.72 46.35
N ALA A 217 15.65 12.64 47.11
CA ALA A 217 14.60 12.44 48.08
C ALA A 217 14.58 13.64 49.04
N MET A 218 13.88 14.71 48.65
CA MET A 218 13.20 15.53 49.62
C MET A 218 11.97 14.73 50.01
N ALA A 219 12.05 14.11 51.19
CA ALA A 219 10.88 13.70 51.92
C ALA A 219 9.99 14.95 52.06
N VAL A 220 9.01 15.09 51.15
CA VAL A 220 7.83 15.89 51.44
C VAL A 220 7.15 15.12 52.55
N GLN A 221 7.22 15.67 53.76
CA GLN A 221 6.50 15.17 54.92
C GLN A 221 5.07 14.83 54.51
N ALA A 222 4.68 13.58 54.76
CA ALA A 222 3.30 13.16 54.74
C ALA A 222 2.51 14.06 55.69
N PHE A 223 1.77 15.00 55.12
CA PHE A 223 0.68 15.68 55.82
C PHE A 223 -0.60 14.91 55.48
N GLY A 224 -1.23 14.30 56.49
CA GLY A 224 -2.67 13.96 56.48
C GLY A 224 -3.06 12.49 56.33
N THR A 225 -2.66 11.59 57.24
CA THR A 225 -3.15 10.19 57.27
C THR A 225 -4.61 10.03 57.70
N ASP A 226 -5.19 10.99 58.43
CA ASP A 226 -6.59 10.91 58.89
C ASP A 226 -7.59 11.44 57.82
N GLU A 227 -7.10 12.17 56.81
CA GLU A 227 -7.93 12.83 55.80
C GLU A 227 -8.19 11.94 54.57
N GLU A 228 -7.26 11.04 54.24
CA GLU A 228 -7.37 10.12 53.09
C GLU A 228 -8.29 8.92 53.36
N ASP A 229 -8.44 8.52 54.63
CA ASP A 229 -9.33 7.44 55.07
C ASP A 229 -10.82 7.79 54.90
N LEU A 230 -11.18 9.07 55.01
CA LEU A 230 -12.56 9.53 54.91
C LEU A 230 -13.08 9.47 53.47
N ASP A 231 -12.28 9.93 52.49
CA ASP A 231 -12.63 9.88 51.06
C ASP A 231 -12.75 8.43 50.56
N LEU A 232 -11.87 7.54 51.03
CA LEU A 232 -11.93 6.11 50.75
C LEU A 232 -13.19 5.45 51.33
N GLN A 233 -13.60 5.82 52.55
CA GLN A 233 -14.82 5.31 53.17
C GLN A 233 -16.09 5.83 52.48
N ILE A 234 -16.09 7.06 51.98
CA ILE A 234 -17.17 7.60 51.13
C ILE A 234 -17.27 6.81 49.83
N LEU A 235 -16.16 6.56 49.14
CA LEU A 235 -16.16 5.76 47.91
C LEU A 235 -16.55 4.29 48.15
N GLN A 236 -16.08 3.66 49.23
CA GLN A 236 -16.47 2.29 49.58
C GLN A 236 -17.95 2.17 49.97
N SER A 237 -18.50 3.15 50.71
CA SER A 237 -19.92 3.17 51.05
C SER A 237 -20.80 3.45 49.82
N ALA A 238 -20.34 4.29 48.89
CA ALA A 238 -20.94 4.49 47.58
C ALA A 238 -20.91 3.21 46.73
N MET A 239 -19.79 2.48 46.68
CA MET A 239 -19.66 1.18 46.00
C MET A 239 -20.59 0.11 46.58
N ALA A 240 -20.76 0.10 47.90
CA ALA A 240 -21.65 -0.83 48.58
C ALA A 240 -23.14 -0.46 48.44
N GLY A 241 -23.47 0.71 47.87
CA GLY A 241 -24.84 1.21 47.75
C GLY A 241 -25.52 1.51 49.09
N ASN A 242 -24.75 1.63 50.18
CA ASN A 242 -25.29 1.84 51.51
C ASN A 242 -25.51 3.34 51.77
N LEU A 243 -26.68 3.83 51.38
CA LEU A 243 -27.05 5.25 51.46
C LEU A 243 -27.00 5.81 52.89
N GLN A 244 -27.20 4.97 53.91
CA GLN A 244 -27.22 5.40 55.30
C GLN A 244 -25.81 5.68 55.82
N THR A 245 -24.86 4.77 55.56
CA THR A 245 -23.46 4.99 55.92
C THR A 245 -22.84 6.10 55.06
N LEU A 246 -23.23 6.20 53.78
CA LEU A 246 -22.81 7.30 52.92
C LEU A 246 -23.21 8.66 53.51
N ARG A 247 -24.47 8.81 53.97
CA ARG A 247 -24.96 10.03 54.63
C ARG A 247 -24.13 10.37 55.88
N GLU A 248 -23.83 9.38 56.71
CA GLU A 248 -23.00 9.55 57.91
C GLU A 248 -21.59 10.04 57.58
N TRP A 249 -20.96 9.46 56.56
CA TRP A 249 -19.62 9.86 56.12
C TRP A 249 -19.62 11.24 55.45
N THR A 250 -20.63 11.59 54.63
CA THR A 250 -20.78 12.95 54.10
C THR A 250 -21.05 13.99 55.19
N ALA A 251 -21.78 13.65 56.26
CA ALA A 251 -21.97 14.54 57.40
C ALA A 251 -20.66 14.79 58.15
N LYS A 252 -19.80 13.78 58.29
CA LYS A 252 -18.43 13.95 58.83
C LYS A 252 -17.56 14.80 57.91
N LEU A 253 -17.68 14.65 56.59
CA LEU A 253 -16.94 15.45 55.61
C LEU A 253 -17.20 16.95 55.76
N GLN A 254 -18.40 17.38 56.16
CA GLN A 254 -18.72 18.79 56.42
C GLN A 254 -17.82 19.45 57.48
N SER A 255 -17.25 18.66 58.40
CA SER A 255 -16.39 19.17 59.48
C SER A 255 -14.91 19.32 59.10
N SER A 256 -14.53 18.96 57.87
CA SER A 256 -13.14 18.84 57.45
C SER A 256 -12.63 20.07 56.67
N PRO A 257 -11.37 20.53 56.87
CA PRO A 257 -10.80 21.65 56.10
C PRO A 257 -10.63 21.22 54.64
N ASP A 258 -11.29 21.89 53.69
CA ASP A 258 -11.42 21.50 52.26
C ASP A 258 -12.57 20.52 51.92
N ALA A 259 -13.60 20.42 52.78
CA ALA A 259 -14.81 19.63 52.53
C ALA A 259 -15.40 19.82 51.12
N GLN A 260 -15.46 21.06 50.63
CA GLN A 260 -16.03 21.40 49.32
C GLN A 260 -15.21 20.82 48.16
N ALA A 261 -13.88 20.99 48.18
CA ALA A 261 -13.00 20.49 47.11
C ALA A 261 -13.02 18.95 47.06
N ARG A 262 -13.01 18.29 48.22
CA ARG A 262 -13.10 16.83 48.30
C ARG A 262 -14.45 16.29 47.84
N ALA A 263 -15.55 16.84 48.34
CA ALA A 263 -16.90 16.44 47.93
C ALA A 263 -17.09 16.58 46.42
N THR A 264 -16.55 17.65 45.83
CA THR A 264 -16.63 17.92 44.40
C THR A 264 -15.83 16.93 43.57
N ARG A 265 -14.57 16.63 43.95
CA ARG A 265 -13.75 15.62 43.28
C ARG A 265 -14.39 14.23 43.34
N THR A 266 -14.89 13.85 44.52
CA THR A 266 -15.58 12.57 44.74
C THR A 266 -16.85 12.50 43.91
N PHE A 267 -17.61 13.60 43.82
CA PHE A 267 -18.80 13.68 42.98
C PHE A 267 -18.48 13.52 41.49
N LEU A 268 -17.50 14.25 40.95
CA LEU A 268 -17.13 14.15 39.53
C LEU A 268 -16.67 12.73 39.16
N ALA A 269 -15.85 12.09 39.99
CA ALA A 269 -15.45 10.70 39.80
C ALA A 269 -16.64 9.72 39.90
N ALA A 270 -17.66 10.08 40.68
CA ALA A 270 -18.81 9.23 40.94
C ALA A 270 -19.83 9.17 39.79
N ILE A 271 -19.90 10.21 38.94
CA ILE A 271 -20.92 10.34 37.88
C ILE A 271 -20.93 9.11 36.94
N ASN A 272 -19.75 8.61 36.60
CA ASN A 272 -19.61 7.50 35.65
C ASN A 272 -19.94 6.12 36.27
N GLU A 273 -19.81 5.97 37.58
CA GLU A 273 -19.80 4.64 38.23
C GLU A 273 -21.03 4.32 39.07
N PHE A 274 -21.56 5.31 39.80
CA PHE A 274 -22.54 5.04 40.85
C PHE A 274 -23.98 5.34 40.42
N SER A 275 -24.95 4.88 41.21
CA SER A 275 -26.38 5.09 40.94
C SER A 275 -26.80 6.53 41.23
N ASP A 276 -27.91 6.93 40.63
CA ASP A 276 -28.50 8.26 40.79
C ASP A 276 -28.83 8.55 42.28
N ASP A 277 -29.17 7.53 43.08
CA ASP A 277 -29.40 7.66 44.53
C ASP A 277 -28.14 8.09 45.31
N VAL A 278 -26.97 7.56 44.94
CA VAL A 278 -25.68 7.93 45.57
C VAL A 278 -25.31 9.36 45.20
N LEU A 279 -25.50 9.72 43.93
CA LEU A 279 -25.25 11.07 43.41
C LEU A 279 -26.20 12.08 44.05
N ALA A 280 -27.46 11.71 44.29
CA ALA A 280 -28.44 12.54 45.00
C ALA A 280 -28.00 12.82 46.44
N VAL A 281 -27.53 11.81 47.19
CA VAL A 281 -27.01 12.01 48.56
C VAL A 281 -25.82 12.97 48.58
N LEU A 282 -24.92 12.87 47.60
CA LEU A 282 -23.78 13.79 47.50
C LEU A 282 -24.22 15.22 47.18
N LEU A 283 -25.22 15.42 46.31
CA LEU A 283 -25.77 16.75 46.00
C LEU A 283 -26.56 17.35 47.16
N GLU A 284 -27.39 16.55 47.84
CA GLU A 284 -28.15 16.94 49.03
C GLU A 284 -27.26 17.44 50.18
N SER A 285 -25.99 17.01 50.21
CA SER A 285 -25.02 17.46 51.23
C SER A 285 -24.70 18.96 51.18
N GLY A 286 -24.97 19.63 50.06
CA GLY A 286 -24.65 21.04 49.83
C GLY A 286 -23.17 21.37 49.69
N LEU A 287 -22.28 20.37 49.75
CA LEU A 287 -20.83 20.53 49.66
C LEU A 287 -20.30 20.50 48.21
N VAL A 288 -21.06 19.97 47.27
CA VAL A 288 -20.61 19.78 45.88
C VAL A 288 -20.68 21.09 45.11
N ASN A 289 -19.55 21.52 44.56
CA ASN A 289 -19.50 22.62 43.61
C ASN A 289 -19.71 22.09 42.18
N LEU A 290 -20.92 22.21 41.66
CA LEU A 290 -21.26 21.79 40.29
C LEU A 290 -20.51 22.58 39.19
N LEU A 291 -20.00 23.78 39.53
CA LEU A 291 -19.25 24.64 38.60
C LEU A 291 -17.77 24.25 38.48
N ALA A 292 -17.30 23.29 39.28
CA ALA A 292 -15.90 22.86 39.22
C ALA A 292 -15.62 21.98 37.99
N GLU A 293 -14.36 21.99 37.59
CA GLU A 293 -13.81 21.17 36.52
C GLU A 293 -12.92 20.08 37.13
N ASP A 294 -12.87 18.92 36.50
CA ASP A 294 -11.90 17.89 36.81
C ASP A 294 -10.50 18.36 36.43
N ASP A 295 -9.54 18.09 37.31
CA ASP A 295 -8.17 18.54 37.14
C ASP A 295 -7.51 17.89 35.90
N ILE A 296 -7.91 16.66 35.51
CA ILE A 296 -7.25 15.83 34.46
C ILE A 296 -7.64 16.29 33.07
N ASN A 297 -8.93 16.27 32.78
CA ASN A 297 -9.43 16.54 31.44
C ASN A 297 -10.04 17.95 31.32
N GLU A 298 -10.06 18.75 32.39
CA GLU A 298 -10.77 20.03 32.44
C GLU A 298 -12.29 19.87 32.14
N ARG A 299 -12.84 18.70 32.49
CA ARG A 299 -14.24 18.34 32.26
C ARG A 299 -15.11 18.76 33.43
N ASN A 300 -16.17 19.51 33.16
CA ASN A 300 -17.21 19.80 34.16
C ASN A 300 -18.23 18.64 34.29
N CYS A 301 -19.17 18.76 35.23
CA CYS A 301 -20.19 17.73 35.45
C CYS A 301 -21.09 17.46 34.21
N LEU A 302 -21.28 18.44 33.31
CA LEU A 302 -22.04 18.26 32.07
C LEU A 302 -21.29 17.40 31.05
N HIS A 303 -19.96 17.50 30.97
CA HIS A 303 -19.15 16.61 30.13
C HIS A 303 -19.32 15.15 30.59
N GLU A 304 -19.11 14.91 31.89
CA GLU A 304 -19.20 13.55 32.47
C GLU A 304 -20.63 12.99 32.35
N ALA A 305 -21.65 13.82 32.55
CA ALA A 305 -23.04 13.41 32.37
C ALA A 305 -23.37 13.10 30.90
N ALA A 306 -22.81 13.82 29.94
CA ALA A 306 -22.98 13.56 28.50
C ALA A 306 -22.28 12.26 28.05
N ILE A 307 -21.11 11.96 28.62
CA ILE A 307 -20.37 10.71 28.37
C ILE A 307 -21.15 9.51 28.93
N SER A 308 -21.52 9.58 30.21
CA SER A 308 -22.22 8.49 30.92
C SER A 308 -23.70 8.35 30.54
N GLY A 309 -24.33 9.41 30.04
CA GLY A 309 -25.77 9.46 29.77
C GLY A 309 -26.63 9.65 31.02
N ARG A 310 -26.09 10.26 32.09
CA ARG A 310 -26.78 10.47 33.37
C ARG A 310 -27.68 11.71 33.36
N GLU A 311 -28.96 11.54 33.03
CA GLU A 311 -29.92 12.66 32.97
C GLU A 311 -30.08 13.41 34.30
N PHE A 312 -30.04 12.71 35.43
CA PHE A 312 -30.21 13.33 36.76
C PHE A 312 -29.15 14.41 37.02
N VAL A 313 -27.86 14.06 36.85
CA VAL A 313 -26.74 15.00 37.02
C VAL A 313 -26.77 16.09 35.95
N PHE A 314 -27.09 15.71 34.72
CA PHE A 314 -27.17 16.64 33.61
C PHE A 314 -28.20 17.76 33.87
N LYS A 315 -29.42 17.41 34.32
CA LYS A 315 -30.45 18.40 34.66
C LYS A 315 -30.05 19.26 35.85
N ALA A 316 -29.49 18.66 36.90
CA ALA A 316 -28.98 19.40 38.06
C ALA A 316 -27.88 20.41 37.68
N GLY A 317 -26.96 20.03 36.78
CA GLY A 317 -25.91 20.92 36.27
C GLY A 317 -26.46 22.08 35.43
N LEU A 318 -27.45 21.84 34.58
CA LEU A 318 -28.11 22.89 33.80
C LEU A 318 -28.88 23.87 34.69
N GLU A 319 -29.63 23.38 35.68
CA GLU A 319 -30.35 24.22 36.65
C GLU A 319 -29.41 25.08 37.50
N ALA A 320 -28.23 24.55 37.82
CA ALA A 320 -27.18 25.26 38.55
C ALA A 320 -26.43 26.30 37.69
N GLY A 321 -26.70 26.37 36.38
CA GLY A 321 -26.07 27.34 35.48
C GLY A 321 -24.61 27.02 35.12
N VAL A 322 -24.26 25.73 35.06
CA VAL A 322 -22.92 25.30 34.60
C VAL A 322 -22.70 25.73 33.15
N ASP A 323 -21.52 26.26 32.85
CA ASP A 323 -21.18 26.76 31.51
C ASP A 323 -21.13 25.61 30.49
N VAL A 324 -22.09 25.63 29.56
CA VAL A 324 -22.20 24.67 28.45
C VAL A 324 -21.18 24.90 27.33
N SER A 325 -20.52 26.05 27.32
CA SER A 325 -19.53 26.44 26.31
C SER A 325 -18.08 26.14 26.71
N ARG A 326 -17.87 25.72 27.95
CA ARG A 326 -16.54 25.40 28.47
C ARG A 326 -15.96 24.19 27.74
N THR A 327 -14.73 24.34 27.25
CA THR A 327 -13.99 23.30 26.54
C THR A 327 -13.09 22.52 27.48
N ASP A 328 -13.01 21.22 27.27
CA ASP A 328 -12.05 20.32 27.92
C ASP A 328 -10.67 20.35 27.23
N VAL A 329 -9.72 19.49 27.66
CA VAL A 329 -8.35 19.40 27.10
C VAL A 329 -8.32 19.00 25.60
N TYR A 330 -9.39 18.41 25.07
CA TYR A 330 -9.54 18.10 23.65
C TYR A 330 -10.11 19.28 22.85
N GLY A 331 -10.43 20.40 23.50
CA GLY A 331 -11.20 21.49 22.92
C GLY A 331 -12.69 21.15 22.81
N ARG A 332 -13.15 20.06 23.45
CA ARG A 332 -14.53 19.59 23.32
C ARG A 332 -15.40 20.15 24.42
N ILE A 333 -16.57 20.66 24.04
CA ILE A 333 -17.68 20.99 24.93
C ILE A 333 -18.59 19.76 25.19
N PRO A 334 -19.50 19.79 26.19
CA PRO A 334 -20.43 18.68 26.49
C PRO A 334 -21.27 18.24 25.28
N LEU A 335 -21.59 19.17 24.38
CA LEU A 335 -22.37 18.90 23.17
C LEU A 335 -21.67 17.90 22.23
N HIS A 336 -20.33 17.93 22.13
CA HIS A 336 -19.58 16.95 21.33
C HIS A 336 -19.79 15.54 21.85
N TYR A 337 -19.69 15.33 23.16
CA TYR A 337 -19.86 14.02 23.79
C TYR A 337 -21.29 13.52 23.65
N ALA A 338 -22.27 14.40 23.86
CA ALA A 338 -23.68 14.05 23.64
C ALA A 338 -23.92 13.59 22.18
N CYS A 339 -23.32 14.26 21.20
CA CYS A 339 -23.41 13.87 19.79
C CYS A 339 -22.62 12.59 19.46
N MET A 340 -21.45 12.39 20.08
CA MET A 340 -20.60 11.20 19.87
C MET A 340 -21.28 9.91 20.38
N HIS A 341 -22.02 10.02 21.48
CA HIS A 341 -22.71 8.89 22.13
C HIS A 341 -24.20 8.80 21.81
N GLY A 342 -24.74 9.62 20.89
CA GLY A 342 -26.13 9.52 20.46
C GLY A 342 -27.17 9.99 21.48
N ARG A 343 -26.81 10.90 22.40
CA ARG A 343 -27.68 11.37 23.50
C ARG A 343 -28.60 12.49 23.05
N VAL A 344 -29.63 12.16 22.27
CA VAL A 344 -30.50 13.13 21.58
C VAL A 344 -31.17 14.13 22.54
N ASP A 345 -31.69 13.68 23.67
CA ASP A 345 -32.36 14.56 24.65
C ASP A 345 -31.39 15.57 25.26
N MET A 346 -30.17 15.14 25.59
CA MET A 346 -29.12 16.03 26.08
C MET A 346 -28.66 17.03 25.01
N VAL A 347 -28.59 16.60 23.74
CA VAL A 347 -28.29 17.51 22.61
C VAL A 347 -29.35 18.61 22.53
N ARG A 348 -30.63 18.27 22.62
CA ARG A 348 -31.74 19.25 22.60
C ARG A 348 -31.62 20.24 23.75
N ASP A 349 -31.38 19.75 24.96
CA ASP A 349 -31.33 20.58 26.17
C ASP A 349 -30.07 21.47 26.19
N LEU A 350 -28.90 20.97 25.75
CA LEU A 350 -27.67 21.76 25.59
C LEU A 350 -27.83 22.86 24.54
N LEU A 351 -28.46 22.56 23.40
CA LEU A 351 -28.73 23.56 22.36
C LEU A 351 -29.75 24.61 22.81
N ALA A 352 -30.72 24.23 23.64
CA ALA A 352 -31.67 25.18 24.24
C ALA A 352 -30.96 26.11 25.25
N ALA A 353 -30.04 25.59 26.05
CA ALA A 353 -29.27 26.38 27.03
C ALA A 353 -28.19 27.25 26.38
N GLY A 354 -27.54 26.77 25.31
CA GLY A 354 -26.46 27.47 24.61
C GLY A 354 -26.51 27.32 23.09
N PRO A 355 -27.42 28.02 22.39
CA PRO A 355 -27.55 27.91 20.92
C PRO A 355 -26.27 28.25 20.14
N HIS A 356 -25.41 29.09 20.71
CA HIS A 356 -24.13 29.51 20.12
C HIS A 356 -23.07 28.39 20.07
N THR A 357 -23.30 27.27 20.76
CA THR A 357 -22.33 26.16 20.86
C THR A 357 -22.38 25.18 19.68
N VAL A 358 -23.38 25.30 18.81
CA VAL A 358 -23.69 24.33 17.73
C VAL A 358 -22.53 24.09 16.75
N ASP A 359 -21.70 25.12 16.51
CA ASP A 359 -20.60 25.14 15.54
C ASP A 359 -19.21 25.19 16.21
N VAL A 360 -19.10 24.97 17.53
CA VAL A 360 -17.80 24.96 18.21
C VAL A 360 -16.94 23.84 17.63
N MET A 361 -15.66 24.11 17.37
CA MET A 361 -14.71 23.13 16.87
C MET A 361 -13.80 22.68 17.99
N ASP A 362 -13.55 21.37 18.06
CA ASP A 362 -12.49 20.81 18.90
C ASP A 362 -11.09 21.00 18.29
N HIS A 363 -10.04 20.54 18.97
CA HIS A 363 -8.67 20.70 18.47
C HIS A 363 -8.42 19.99 17.13
N ASP A 364 -9.21 18.97 16.76
CA ASP A 364 -9.11 18.27 15.47
C ASP A 364 -9.93 18.96 14.35
N ASN A 365 -10.48 20.15 14.63
CA ASN A 365 -11.45 20.89 13.81
C ASN A 365 -12.80 20.15 13.61
N PHE A 366 -13.19 19.27 14.53
CA PHE A 366 -14.48 18.59 14.45
C PHE A 366 -15.54 19.41 15.17
N THR A 367 -16.65 19.68 14.49
CA THR A 367 -17.87 20.21 15.12
C THR A 367 -18.72 19.07 15.71
N PRO A 368 -19.71 19.37 16.57
CA PRO A 368 -20.67 18.36 17.03
C PRO A 368 -21.36 17.62 15.87
N LEU A 369 -21.61 18.33 14.76
CA LEU A 369 -22.17 17.73 13.55
C LEU A 369 -21.21 16.71 12.94
N ILE A 370 -19.92 17.02 12.81
CA ILE A 370 -18.92 16.09 12.29
C ILE A 370 -18.84 14.83 13.16
N HIS A 371 -18.81 14.97 14.49
CA HIS A 371 -18.83 13.82 15.41
C HIS A 371 -20.08 12.94 15.23
N SER A 372 -21.25 13.56 15.04
CA SER A 372 -22.49 12.81 14.77
C SER A 372 -22.43 12.04 13.44
N ILE A 373 -21.76 12.58 12.42
CA ILE A 373 -21.59 11.92 11.12
C ILE A 373 -20.63 10.74 11.23
N VAL A 374 -19.46 10.95 11.83
CA VAL A 374 -18.41 9.92 11.96
C VAL A 374 -18.87 8.74 12.84
N LYS A 375 -19.73 9.00 13.82
CA LYS A 375 -20.32 7.97 14.70
C LYS A 375 -21.68 7.46 14.24
N ASP A 376 -22.15 7.87 13.05
CA ASP A 376 -23.44 7.50 12.46
C ASP A 376 -24.67 7.76 13.37
N GLN A 377 -24.64 8.87 14.11
CA GLN A 377 -25.69 9.29 15.04
C GLN A 377 -26.73 10.17 14.34
N LEU A 378 -27.59 9.54 13.52
CA LEU A 378 -28.59 10.21 12.67
C LEU A 378 -29.48 11.21 13.43
N ALA A 379 -30.02 10.80 14.59
CA ALA A 379 -30.94 11.64 15.36
C ALA A 379 -30.25 12.89 15.95
N CYS A 380 -28.98 12.76 16.37
CA CYS A 380 -28.19 13.91 16.81
C CYS A 380 -27.88 14.85 15.65
N ALA A 381 -27.51 14.32 14.47
CA ALA A 381 -27.30 15.10 13.26
C ALA A 381 -28.58 15.88 12.88
N GLU A 382 -29.75 15.25 12.99
CA GLU A 382 -31.04 15.90 12.74
C GLU A 382 -31.31 17.08 13.69
N GLN A 383 -31.07 16.90 14.99
CA GLN A 383 -31.25 17.96 15.99
C GLN A 383 -30.29 19.13 15.76
N LEU A 384 -29.02 18.86 15.48
CA LEU A 384 -28.03 19.88 15.17
C LEU A 384 -28.43 20.68 13.92
N LEU A 385 -28.84 19.99 12.86
CA LEU A 385 -29.28 20.64 11.62
C LEU A 385 -30.58 21.44 11.80
N HIS A 386 -31.50 21.00 12.66
CA HIS A 386 -32.67 21.81 13.05
C HIS A 386 -32.29 23.10 13.77
N ASN A 387 -31.20 23.09 14.53
CA ASN A 387 -30.66 24.27 15.23
C ASN A 387 -29.62 25.04 14.40
N ASN A 388 -29.72 24.98 13.07
CA ASN A 388 -28.87 25.70 12.12
C ASN A 388 -27.37 25.40 12.23
N ALA A 389 -26.99 24.15 12.58
CA ALA A 389 -25.61 23.71 12.45
C ALA A 389 -25.08 23.93 11.03
N ARG A 390 -23.83 24.37 10.93
CA ARG A 390 -23.19 24.69 9.67
C ARG A 390 -22.94 23.45 8.82
N ILE A 391 -23.46 23.48 7.59
CA ILE A 391 -23.36 22.38 6.61
C ILE A 391 -22.17 22.50 5.66
N ASP A 392 -21.63 23.71 5.48
CA ASP A 392 -20.52 24.00 4.57
C ASP A 392 -19.31 24.55 5.36
N PRO A 393 -18.07 24.22 4.98
CA PRO A 393 -16.87 24.73 5.65
C PRO A 393 -16.76 26.26 5.56
N ALA A 394 -16.16 26.89 6.58
CA ALA A 394 -15.86 28.33 6.56
C ALA A 394 -14.42 28.64 6.10
N SER A 395 -13.51 27.69 6.31
CA SER A 395 -12.10 27.75 5.89
C SER A 395 -11.74 26.55 5.00
N GLU A 396 -10.65 26.67 4.22
CA GLU A 396 -10.08 25.55 3.46
C GLU A 396 -9.54 24.41 4.34
N SER A 397 -9.32 24.69 5.63
CA SER A 397 -8.87 23.73 6.66
C SER A 397 -9.99 22.94 7.33
N ASP A 398 -11.24 23.34 7.12
CA ASP A 398 -12.39 22.74 7.80
C ASP A 398 -12.83 21.46 7.07
N HIS A 399 -13.33 20.50 7.83
CA HIS A 399 -13.93 19.30 7.26
C HIS A 399 -15.21 19.64 6.49
N ILE A 400 -15.48 18.89 5.43
CA ILE A 400 -16.70 19.03 4.62
C ILE A 400 -17.70 17.96 5.11
N PRO A 401 -18.78 18.33 5.84
CA PRO A 401 -19.72 17.36 6.41
C PRO A 401 -20.27 16.37 5.36
N LEU A 402 -20.60 16.88 4.17
CA LEU A 402 -21.13 16.06 3.07
C LEU A 402 -20.12 15.01 2.57
N ASN A 403 -18.84 15.35 2.48
CA ASN A 403 -17.80 14.41 2.03
C ASN A 403 -17.58 13.31 3.06
N LEU A 404 -17.53 13.66 4.35
CA LEU A 404 -17.40 12.68 5.42
C LEU A 404 -18.63 11.75 5.49
N ALA A 405 -19.84 12.29 5.36
CA ALA A 405 -21.04 11.47 5.31
C ALA A 405 -21.03 10.50 4.11
N CYS A 406 -20.53 10.94 2.96
CA CYS A 406 -20.33 10.08 1.78
C CYS A 406 -19.24 9.03 2.00
N GLN A 407 -18.15 9.37 2.70
CA GLN A 407 -17.06 8.45 3.02
C GLN A 407 -17.49 7.34 4.00
N HIS A 408 -18.30 7.67 5.00
CA HIS A 408 -18.82 6.73 6.00
C HIS A 408 -20.06 5.95 5.55
N GLY A 409 -20.68 6.33 4.42
CA GLY A 409 -21.78 5.57 3.82
C GLY A 409 -23.18 5.88 4.36
N SER A 410 -23.34 6.92 5.19
CA SER A 410 -24.60 7.25 5.87
C SER A 410 -25.62 7.90 4.91
N LEU A 411 -26.41 7.08 4.20
CA LEU A 411 -27.42 7.54 3.22
C LEU A 411 -28.38 8.60 3.78
N SER A 412 -28.93 8.36 4.97
CA SER A 412 -29.92 9.25 5.60
C SER A 412 -29.32 10.63 5.93
N ILE A 413 -28.08 10.66 6.42
CA ILE A 413 -27.37 11.90 6.74
C ILE A 413 -27.06 12.67 5.46
N VAL A 414 -26.55 11.98 4.43
CA VAL A 414 -26.28 12.59 3.11
C VAL A 414 -27.55 13.20 2.54
N GLN A 415 -28.68 12.49 2.59
CA GLN A 415 -29.97 13.01 2.13
C GLN A 415 -30.38 14.27 2.89
N MET A 416 -30.21 14.30 4.20
CA MET A 416 -30.57 15.45 5.03
C MET A 416 -29.70 16.69 4.72
N LEU A 417 -28.39 16.49 4.54
CA LEU A 417 -27.46 17.57 4.16
C LEU A 417 -27.81 18.13 2.77
N LEU A 418 -28.10 17.26 1.80
CA LEU A 418 -28.47 17.66 0.45
C LEU A 418 -29.83 18.38 0.39
N GLN A 419 -30.83 17.94 1.15
CA GLN A 419 -32.11 18.63 1.30
C GLN A 419 -31.95 20.07 1.81
N ARG A 420 -30.93 20.31 2.65
CA ARG A 420 -30.55 21.63 3.15
C ARG A 420 -29.60 22.39 2.22
N ARG A 421 -29.42 21.91 0.97
CA ARG A 421 -28.60 22.52 -0.08
C ARG A 421 -27.11 22.62 0.26
N ALA A 422 -26.56 21.62 0.95
CA ALA A 422 -25.11 21.50 1.14
C ALA A 422 -24.37 21.54 -0.20
N ARG A 423 -23.24 22.25 -0.25
CA ARG A 423 -22.47 22.43 -1.48
C ARG A 423 -21.63 21.20 -1.79
N LEU A 424 -21.53 20.87 -3.08
CA LEU A 424 -20.70 19.78 -3.58
C LEU A 424 -19.24 20.26 -3.71
N LEU A 425 -18.54 20.37 -2.58
CA LEU A 425 -17.19 20.91 -2.51
C LEU A 425 -16.13 19.81 -2.59
N PRO A 426 -14.98 20.08 -3.22
CA PRO A 426 -13.84 19.16 -3.19
C PRO A 426 -13.10 19.29 -1.86
N ASP A 427 -12.61 18.16 -1.34
CA ASP A 427 -11.76 18.12 -0.16
C ASP A 427 -10.33 18.65 -0.44
N ALA A 428 -9.47 18.55 0.57
CA ALA A 428 -8.06 18.91 0.51
C ALA A 428 -7.27 18.09 -0.54
N GLU A 429 -7.67 16.85 -0.82
CA GLU A 429 -7.10 16.02 -1.89
C GLU A 429 -7.65 16.38 -3.28
N GLY A 430 -8.69 17.21 -3.33
CA GLY A 430 -9.36 17.60 -4.57
C GLY A 430 -10.51 16.70 -4.99
N LEU A 431 -10.97 15.82 -4.11
CA LEU A 431 -12.04 14.84 -4.32
C LEU A 431 -13.40 15.42 -3.94
N TYR A 432 -14.35 15.34 -4.86
CA TYR A 432 -15.75 15.70 -4.62
C TYR A 432 -16.54 14.53 -3.98
N PRO A 433 -17.74 14.76 -3.40
CA PRO A 433 -18.51 13.70 -2.73
C PRO A 433 -18.66 12.42 -3.55
N GLN A 434 -18.92 12.53 -4.86
CA GLN A 434 -19.08 11.40 -5.77
C GLN A 434 -17.80 10.58 -5.97
N HIS A 435 -16.62 11.18 -5.85
CA HIS A 435 -15.35 10.46 -5.87
C HIS A 435 -15.14 9.70 -4.56
N MET A 436 -15.52 10.29 -3.42
CA MET A 436 -15.42 9.65 -2.11
C MET A 436 -16.28 8.38 -2.04
N VAL A 437 -17.52 8.44 -2.54
CA VAL A 437 -18.40 7.26 -2.61
C VAL A 437 -17.78 6.14 -3.45
N ALA A 438 -17.26 6.49 -4.63
CA ALA A 438 -16.62 5.54 -5.53
C ALA A 438 -15.33 4.94 -4.97
N ARG A 439 -14.55 5.73 -4.22
CA ARG A 439 -13.26 5.33 -3.63
C ARG A 439 -13.44 4.51 -2.34
N ALA A 440 -14.37 4.90 -1.48
CA ALA A 440 -14.60 4.23 -0.20
C ALA A 440 -15.46 2.95 -0.32
N SER A 441 -15.80 2.54 -1.55
CA SER A 441 -16.62 1.37 -1.85
C SER A 441 -17.96 1.33 -1.10
N GLN A 442 -18.59 2.51 -0.99
CA GLN A 442 -19.85 2.69 -0.26
C GLN A 442 -21.09 2.33 -1.11
N SER A 443 -22.28 2.43 -0.52
CA SER A 443 -23.54 2.11 -1.21
C SER A 443 -23.70 2.90 -2.53
N PRO A 444 -23.96 2.21 -3.66
CA PRO A 444 -24.17 2.88 -4.95
C PRO A 444 -25.37 3.83 -4.98
N GLN A 445 -26.32 3.66 -4.05
CA GLN A 445 -27.47 4.56 -3.89
C GLN A 445 -27.05 6.00 -3.60
N LEU A 446 -25.90 6.20 -2.94
CA LEU A 446 -25.35 7.54 -2.69
C LEU A 446 -25.02 8.28 -3.99
N LEU A 447 -24.57 7.58 -5.04
CA LEU A 447 -24.29 8.19 -6.35
C LEU A 447 -25.58 8.66 -7.03
N LEU A 448 -26.64 7.84 -6.97
CA LEU A 448 -27.96 8.21 -7.48
C LEU A 448 -28.49 9.45 -6.76
N LEU A 449 -28.37 9.47 -5.43
CA LEU A 449 -28.79 10.59 -4.60
C LEU A 449 -27.98 11.86 -4.93
N LEU A 450 -26.65 11.78 -4.99
CA LEU A 450 -25.81 12.92 -5.36
C LEU A 450 -26.16 13.45 -6.75
N LYS A 451 -26.43 12.58 -7.73
CA LYS A 451 -26.86 12.96 -9.07
C LYS A 451 -28.20 13.70 -9.06
N GLN A 452 -29.18 13.26 -8.26
CA GLN A 452 -30.47 13.94 -8.10
C GLN A 452 -30.31 15.38 -7.60
N TYR A 453 -29.30 15.65 -6.77
CA TYR A 453 -28.98 16.97 -6.24
C TYR A 453 -27.94 17.74 -7.07
N GLY A 454 -27.71 17.32 -8.32
CA GLY A 454 -26.92 18.09 -9.29
C GLY A 454 -25.43 17.79 -9.33
N ALA A 455 -24.97 16.69 -8.70
CA ALA A 455 -23.58 16.28 -8.84
C ALA A 455 -23.26 15.82 -10.26
N ASP A 456 -22.16 16.33 -10.81
CA ASP A 456 -21.63 15.88 -12.08
C ASP A 456 -20.80 14.60 -11.88
N MET A 457 -21.29 13.50 -12.46
CA MET A 457 -20.65 12.18 -12.38
C MET A 457 -19.45 12.05 -13.33
N ASN A 458 -19.25 13.01 -14.26
CA ASN A 458 -18.05 13.13 -15.09
C ASN A 458 -17.06 14.16 -14.55
N GLN A 459 -17.35 14.78 -13.39
CA GLN A 459 -16.47 15.76 -12.77
C GLN A 459 -15.10 15.13 -12.53
N ARG A 460 -14.06 15.84 -12.95
CA ARG A 460 -12.68 15.46 -12.70
C ARG A 460 -12.22 16.00 -11.35
N ASP A 461 -11.49 15.19 -10.59
CA ASP A 461 -10.82 15.62 -9.38
C ASP A 461 -9.75 16.70 -9.67
N LYS A 462 -9.29 17.40 -8.64
CA LYS A 462 -8.27 18.46 -8.82
C LYS A 462 -6.84 17.90 -8.90
N LEU A 463 -6.60 16.64 -8.51
CA LEU A 463 -5.26 16.11 -8.33
C LEU A 463 -4.75 15.32 -9.53
N TYR A 464 -5.53 14.37 -10.01
CA TYR A 464 -5.21 13.41 -11.08
C TYR A 464 -6.06 13.59 -12.34
N GLN A 465 -7.05 14.49 -12.29
CA GLN A 465 -8.11 14.61 -13.29
C GLN A 465 -8.96 13.35 -13.42
N TRP A 466 -9.03 12.54 -12.36
CA TRP A 466 -9.80 11.31 -12.34
C TRP A 466 -11.28 11.58 -12.13
N THR A 467 -12.14 10.84 -12.82
CA THR A 467 -13.59 10.86 -12.58
C THR A 467 -13.95 9.81 -11.52
N PRO A 468 -15.17 9.83 -10.94
CA PRO A 468 -15.64 8.78 -10.04
C PRO A 468 -15.50 7.37 -10.62
N LEU A 469 -15.63 7.21 -11.94
CA LEU A 469 -15.47 5.93 -12.62
C LEU A 469 -14.07 5.35 -12.46
N PHE A 470 -13.04 6.21 -12.44
CA PHE A 470 -11.64 5.79 -12.30
C PHE A 470 -11.39 5.26 -10.89
N HIS A 471 -11.92 5.94 -9.86
CA HIS A 471 -11.84 5.45 -8.48
C HIS A 471 -12.58 4.12 -8.32
N ALA A 472 -13.81 4.01 -8.83
CA ALA A 472 -14.56 2.75 -8.75
C ALA A 472 -13.84 1.61 -9.48
N ALA A 473 -13.21 1.88 -10.63
CA ALA A 473 -12.43 0.91 -11.39
C ALA A 473 -11.13 0.50 -10.66
N SER A 474 -10.42 1.46 -10.07
CA SER A 474 -9.15 1.25 -9.36
C SER A 474 -9.31 0.56 -8.00
N GLU A 475 -10.42 0.80 -7.30
CA GLU A 475 -10.69 0.21 -5.98
C GLU A 475 -11.56 -1.06 -6.08
N GLY A 476 -11.95 -1.46 -7.29
CA GLY A 476 -12.77 -2.66 -7.52
C GLY A 476 -14.22 -2.52 -7.05
N CYS A 477 -14.75 -1.31 -6.93
CA CYS A 477 -16.12 -1.08 -6.49
C CYS A 477 -17.13 -1.32 -7.64
N VAL A 478 -17.43 -2.59 -7.88
CA VAL A 478 -18.31 -3.06 -8.98
C VAL A 478 -19.70 -2.41 -8.92
N GLY A 479 -20.30 -2.28 -7.73
CA GLY A 479 -21.62 -1.68 -7.55
C GLY A 479 -21.69 -0.20 -7.93
N CYS A 480 -20.71 0.59 -7.47
CA CYS A 480 -20.59 2.00 -7.85
C CYS A 480 -20.27 2.14 -9.34
N LEU A 481 -19.35 1.34 -9.87
CA LEU A 481 -19.00 1.35 -11.28
C LEU A 481 -20.21 1.07 -12.17
N ARG A 482 -20.99 0.02 -11.87
CA ARG A 482 -22.25 -0.29 -12.57
C ARG A 482 -23.22 0.89 -12.54
N THR A 483 -23.43 1.50 -11.37
CA THR A 483 -24.36 2.62 -11.21
C THR A 483 -23.90 3.86 -11.97
N LEU A 484 -22.60 4.19 -11.95
CA LEU A 484 -22.04 5.30 -12.73
C LEU A 484 -22.27 5.10 -14.23
N LEU A 485 -22.09 3.87 -14.69
CA LEU A 485 -22.30 3.50 -16.08
C LEU A 485 -23.78 3.59 -16.49
N GLU A 486 -24.70 3.11 -15.64
CA GLU A 486 -26.15 3.27 -15.83
C GLU A 486 -26.58 4.76 -15.83
N LEU A 487 -25.86 5.62 -15.12
CA LEU A 487 -26.05 7.07 -15.12
C LEU A 487 -25.50 7.77 -16.38
N GLY A 488 -24.93 7.04 -17.34
CA GLY A 488 -24.43 7.59 -18.60
C GLY A 488 -23.11 8.35 -18.49
N VAL A 489 -22.26 7.98 -17.52
CA VAL A 489 -20.88 8.51 -17.40
C VAL A 489 -20.05 8.12 -18.62
N ASP A 490 -19.13 8.99 -19.02
CA ASP A 490 -18.23 8.72 -20.15
C ASP A 490 -17.19 7.65 -19.79
N ALA A 491 -17.48 6.41 -20.20
CA ALA A 491 -16.57 5.28 -20.03
C ALA A 491 -15.30 5.35 -20.90
N SER A 492 -15.27 6.25 -21.88
CA SER A 492 -14.11 6.47 -22.76
C SER A 492 -13.16 7.56 -22.26
N ALA A 493 -13.50 8.23 -21.16
CA ALA A 493 -12.67 9.26 -20.56
C ALA A 493 -11.25 8.73 -20.25
N VAL A 494 -10.27 9.61 -20.43
CA VAL A 494 -8.86 9.38 -20.13
C VAL A 494 -8.31 10.45 -19.17
N ASP A 495 -7.32 10.08 -18.37
CA ASP A 495 -6.64 10.97 -17.42
C ASP A 495 -5.54 11.84 -18.10
N GLU A 496 -4.75 12.56 -17.29
CA GLU A 496 -3.62 13.38 -17.77
C GLU A 496 -2.56 12.58 -18.55
N LYS A 497 -2.49 11.26 -18.37
CA LYS A 497 -1.53 10.36 -19.03
C LYS A 497 -2.14 9.65 -20.23
N GLY A 498 -3.41 9.91 -20.57
CA GLY A 498 -4.12 9.18 -21.61
C GLY A 498 -4.59 7.78 -21.18
N LEU A 499 -4.60 7.46 -19.87
CA LEU A 499 -5.03 6.18 -19.34
C LEU A 499 -6.53 6.21 -19.04
N SER A 500 -7.25 5.12 -19.33
CA SER A 500 -8.70 5.01 -19.11
C SER A 500 -9.04 4.25 -17.83
N ALA A 501 -10.31 4.28 -17.39
CA ALA A 501 -10.78 3.48 -16.26
C ALA A 501 -10.52 1.96 -16.44
N MET A 502 -10.58 1.47 -17.69
CA MET A 502 -10.26 0.06 -18.03
C MET A 502 -8.81 -0.29 -17.70
N TYR A 503 -7.88 0.66 -17.89
CA TYR A 503 -6.47 0.44 -17.52
C TYR A 503 -6.32 0.18 -16.02
N TYR A 504 -6.96 0.98 -15.17
CA TYR A 504 -6.84 0.83 -13.72
C TYR A 504 -7.51 -0.46 -13.23
N ALA A 505 -8.67 -0.82 -13.79
CA ALA A 505 -9.30 -2.11 -13.49
C ALA A 505 -8.39 -3.30 -13.88
N ALA A 506 -7.76 -3.27 -15.06
CA ALA A 506 -6.83 -4.31 -15.48
C ALA A 506 -5.53 -4.34 -14.67
N TRP A 507 -4.98 -3.16 -14.38
CA TRP A 507 -3.74 -3.01 -13.61
C TRP A 507 -3.89 -3.55 -12.20
N GLU A 508 -5.00 -3.25 -11.52
CA GLU A 508 -5.32 -3.72 -10.17
C GLU A 508 -6.04 -5.10 -10.15
N GLY A 509 -6.39 -5.66 -11.32
CA GLY A 509 -6.91 -7.03 -11.47
C GLY A 509 -8.41 -7.20 -11.21
N HIS A 510 -9.20 -6.14 -11.32
CA HIS A 510 -10.64 -6.15 -11.08
C HIS A 510 -11.42 -6.60 -12.33
N LEU A 511 -11.47 -7.92 -12.57
CA LEU A 511 -12.10 -8.52 -13.74
C LEU A 511 -13.57 -8.09 -13.93
N GLU A 512 -14.39 -8.10 -12.88
CA GLU A 512 -15.80 -7.68 -12.97
C GLU A 512 -15.95 -6.22 -13.44
N CYS A 513 -15.07 -5.31 -12.97
CA CYS A 513 -15.05 -3.93 -13.44
C CYS A 513 -14.68 -3.85 -14.93
N MET A 514 -13.69 -4.64 -15.37
CA MET A 514 -13.30 -4.71 -16.79
C MET A 514 -14.47 -5.18 -17.65
N LEU A 515 -15.21 -6.20 -17.22
CA LEU A 515 -16.35 -6.74 -17.95
C LEU A 515 -17.50 -5.73 -18.08
N LEU A 516 -17.80 -4.99 -17.01
CA LEU A 516 -18.80 -3.91 -17.06
C LEU A 516 -18.37 -2.80 -18.02
N LEU A 517 -17.13 -2.33 -17.92
CA LEU A 517 -16.59 -1.31 -18.83
C LEU A 517 -16.57 -1.79 -20.29
N TRP A 518 -16.40 -3.09 -20.51
CA TRP A 518 -16.43 -3.71 -21.83
C TRP A 518 -17.83 -3.70 -22.44
N SER A 519 -18.84 -4.14 -21.68
CA SER A 519 -20.22 -4.29 -22.17
C SER A 519 -20.80 -3.00 -22.78
N ILE A 520 -20.35 -1.83 -22.32
CA ILE A 520 -20.84 -0.54 -22.80
C ILE A 520 -20.10 -0.07 -24.05
N ARG A 521 -18.85 -0.51 -24.25
CA ARG A 521 -18.13 -0.24 -25.51
C ARG A 521 -18.78 -0.95 -26.70
N THR A 522 -19.46 -2.07 -26.48
CA THR A 522 -20.14 -2.82 -27.55
C THR A 522 -21.48 -2.20 -27.94
N ASP A 523 -22.21 -1.61 -27.00
CA ASP A 523 -23.53 -0.99 -27.25
C ASP A 523 -23.43 0.42 -27.88
N SER A 524 -22.28 1.07 -27.76
CA SER A 524 -22.03 2.45 -28.22
C SER A 524 -21.33 2.56 -29.57
N ARG A 525 -21.15 1.47 -30.33
CA ARG A 525 -20.62 1.54 -31.71
C ARG A 525 -21.72 1.95 -32.69
N PRO A 526 -21.79 3.19 -33.21
CA PRO A 526 -22.38 3.37 -34.53
C PRO A 526 -21.54 2.58 -35.52
N ALA A 527 -22.20 1.88 -36.45
CA ALA A 527 -21.52 1.20 -37.54
C ALA A 527 -20.59 2.19 -38.24
N ARG A 528 -19.27 2.00 -38.09
CA ARG A 528 -18.31 2.72 -38.91
C ARG A 528 -18.56 2.27 -40.34
N THR A 529 -19.19 3.14 -41.13
CA THR A 529 -19.24 2.93 -42.57
C THR A 529 -17.80 2.97 -43.09
N PRO A 530 -17.46 2.20 -44.15
CA PRO A 530 -16.13 2.21 -44.76
C PRO A 530 -15.65 3.60 -45.26
N PHE A 531 -16.47 4.64 -45.14
CA PHE A 531 -16.19 6.00 -45.63
C PHE A 531 -15.57 6.96 -44.61
N ASP A 532 -15.49 6.62 -43.32
CA ASP A 532 -14.81 7.47 -42.31
C ASP A 532 -13.28 7.26 -42.25
N ILE A 533 -12.73 6.32 -43.03
CA ILE A 533 -11.28 6.12 -43.19
C ILE A 533 -10.66 7.19 -44.11
N MET A 534 -11.48 8.00 -44.79
CA MET A 534 -10.98 8.94 -45.82
C MET A 534 -10.92 10.42 -45.40
N ASN A 535 -11.20 10.78 -44.15
CA ASN A 535 -11.07 12.16 -43.65
C ASN A 535 -10.05 12.34 -42.51
N GLY A 536 -9.18 11.35 -42.30
CA GLY A 536 -8.02 11.43 -41.39
C GLY A 536 -6.68 11.69 -42.08
N MET A 537 -6.64 11.87 -43.41
CA MET A 537 -5.40 12.25 -44.10
C MET A 537 -5.17 13.75 -43.95
N ARG A 538 -4.30 14.14 -43.02
CA ARG A 538 -3.63 15.45 -43.12
C ARG A 538 -2.67 15.40 -44.30
N GLN A 539 -2.88 16.37 -45.18
CA GLN A 539 -2.13 16.62 -46.42
C GLN A 539 -0.62 16.75 -46.16
N PRO A 540 0.23 16.14 -47.00
CA PRO A 540 1.60 16.56 -47.22
C PRO A 540 1.60 17.57 -48.38
N GLU A 541 1.81 18.86 -48.08
CA GLU A 541 2.07 19.85 -49.13
C GLU A 541 3.56 19.88 -49.48
N ALA A 542 3.81 19.30 -50.66
CA ALA A 542 4.89 19.46 -51.62
C ALA A 542 6.00 20.50 -51.37
N SER A 543 7.24 20.09 -51.67
CA SER A 543 8.06 20.82 -52.63
C SER A 543 8.95 19.87 -53.45
N HIS A 544 9.06 20.20 -54.73
CA HIS A 544 9.56 19.37 -55.84
C HIS A 544 11.08 19.15 -55.84
N ASN A 545 11.48 17.97 -56.34
CA ASN A 545 12.81 17.66 -56.85
C ASN A 545 13.13 18.46 -58.12
N ILE A 546 14.35 19.01 -58.21
CA ILE A 546 15.15 19.04 -59.44
C ILE A 546 16.62 18.74 -59.07
N ASP A 547 17.19 17.78 -59.79
CA ASP A 547 18.57 17.30 -59.81
C ASP A 547 19.66 18.38 -59.81
N LEU A 548 20.84 18.04 -59.26
CA LEU A 548 22.12 18.08 -59.98
C LEU A 548 23.22 17.34 -59.19
N GLN A 549 23.82 16.35 -59.84
CA GLN A 549 25.03 15.62 -59.45
C GLN A 549 26.22 16.58 -59.23
N ILE A 550 27.11 16.27 -58.27
CA ILE A 550 28.59 16.35 -58.38
C ILE A 550 29.24 15.66 -57.15
N SER A 551 30.41 15.11 -57.42
CA SER A 551 31.29 14.15 -56.73
C SER A 551 31.86 14.51 -55.35
N ASP A 552 32.06 13.46 -54.55
CA ASP A 552 33.30 13.03 -53.87
C ASP A 552 34.30 14.09 -53.37
N ALA A 553 34.55 14.15 -52.04
CA ALA A 553 35.86 14.32 -51.38
C ALA A 553 35.73 14.76 -49.89
N THR A 554 36.29 13.95 -49.00
CA THR A 554 37.12 14.25 -47.80
C THR A 554 36.90 15.48 -46.88
N GLU A 555 37.03 15.18 -45.58
CA GLU A 555 37.66 15.96 -44.50
C GLU A 555 36.84 16.92 -43.61
N THR A 556 36.79 16.54 -42.33
CA THR A 556 36.91 17.31 -41.08
C THR A 556 36.74 18.84 -41.10
N GLY A 557 35.92 19.36 -40.19
CA GLY A 557 36.08 20.72 -39.68
C GLY A 557 34.79 21.32 -39.13
N ASP A 558 34.82 21.67 -37.85
CA ASP A 558 33.81 22.49 -37.15
C ASP A 558 33.36 23.70 -37.99
N MET A 559 32.05 23.98 -38.02
CA MET A 559 31.59 25.36 -37.98
C MET A 559 30.17 25.54 -37.46
N GLU A 560 30.07 26.57 -36.64
CA GLU A 560 28.93 27.14 -35.95
C GLU A 560 27.80 27.53 -36.91
N THR A 561 26.55 27.38 -36.45
CA THR A 561 25.40 28.12 -37.00
C THR A 561 24.98 29.23 -36.04
N ALA A 562 24.92 30.44 -36.59
CA ALA A 562 24.53 31.67 -35.94
C ALA A 562 23.04 31.69 -35.56
N ASP A 563 22.70 31.15 -34.39
CA ASP A 563 21.67 31.71 -33.50
C ASP A 563 21.61 31.09 -32.09
N GLY A 564 22.70 30.46 -31.62
CA GLY A 564 23.03 30.34 -30.18
C GLY A 564 22.00 29.72 -29.22
N ILE A 565 20.91 29.14 -29.68
CA ILE A 565 19.90 28.44 -28.87
C ILE A 565 19.91 26.97 -29.30
N PRO A 566 20.40 26.03 -28.46
CA PRO A 566 20.18 24.61 -28.70
C PRO A 566 18.69 24.31 -28.56
N ASP A 567 18.16 23.50 -29.47
CA ASP A 567 16.78 23.01 -29.41
C ASP A 567 16.49 22.41 -28.02
N LEU A 568 15.47 22.96 -27.35
CA LEU A 568 15.09 22.61 -25.97
C LEU A 568 14.23 21.34 -25.90
N SER A 569 14.31 20.46 -26.89
CA SER A 569 13.92 19.07 -26.69
C SER A 569 14.85 18.50 -25.63
N LEU A 570 14.31 18.23 -24.44
CA LEU A 570 15.01 17.35 -23.50
C LEU A 570 15.37 16.08 -24.29
N PRO A 571 16.62 15.60 -24.26
CA PRO A 571 16.88 14.26 -24.74
C PRO A 571 15.89 13.33 -24.03
N PRO A 572 15.36 12.31 -24.73
CA PRO A 572 14.49 11.33 -24.11
C PRO A 572 15.12 10.90 -22.77
N PRO A 573 14.32 10.76 -21.71
CA PRO A 573 14.85 10.47 -20.38
C PRO A 573 15.84 9.32 -20.51
N ILE A 574 17.09 9.53 -20.10
CA ILE A 574 18.08 8.46 -20.03
C ILE A 574 17.50 7.45 -19.04
N ILE A 575 16.88 6.39 -19.58
CA ILE A 575 16.49 5.21 -18.83
C ILE A 575 17.80 4.71 -18.23
N PRO A 576 17.97 4.70 -16.90
CA PRO A 576 19.18 4.17 -16.32
C PRO A 576 19.26 2.71 -16.73
N LEU A 577 20.22 2.38 -17.61
CA LEU A 577 20.52 1.02 -18.03
C LEU A 577 20.66 0.18 -16.76
N ARG A 578 19.67 -0.68 -16.50
CA ARG A 578 19.73 -1.62 -15.39
C ARG A 578 20.89 -2.56 -15.71
N ARG A 579 21.84 -2.68 -14.80
CA ARG A 579 22.81 -3.78 -14.87
C ARG A 579 22.00 -5.05 -14.61
N TYR A 580 21.67 -5.79 -15.67
CA TYR A 580 21.04 -7.10 -15.56
C TYR A 580 21.98 -7.97 -14.73
N GLY A 581 21.45 -8.48 -13.63
CA GLY A 581 22.14 -9.34 -12.67
C GLY A 581 21.15 -10.41 -12.21
N HIS A 582 21.61 -11.64 -12.12
CA HIS A 582 20.78 -12.77 -11.74
C HIS A 582 20.99 -13.17 -10.30
N ASN A 583 19.89 -13.53 -9.66
CA ASN A 583 19.85 -13.91 -8.26
C ASN A 583 19.95 -15.43 -8.13
N PHE A 584 21.15 -15.99 -8.33
CA PHE A 584 21.39 -17.44 -8.18
C PHE A 584 21.80 -17.78 -6.75
N LEU A 585 21.15 -18.78 -6.14
CA LEU A 585 21.50 -19.33 -4.83
C LEU A 585 22.57 -20.40 -4.96
N ASP A 586 23.80 -20.04 -4.56
CA ASP A 586 24.90 -21.00 -4.46
C ASP A 586 24.78 -21.84 -3.16
N LYS A 587 24.85 -21.19 -1.99
CA LYS A 587 24.88 -21.90 -0.68
C LYS A 587 23.81 -21.46 0.32
N LYS A 588 23.25 -20.26 0.16
CA LYS A 588 22.33 -19.67 1.13
C LYS A 588 20.89 -20.04 0.80
N VAL A 589 20.08 -20.24 1.83
CA VAL A 589 18.62 -20.36 1.72
C VAL A 589 18.02 -18.97 1.59
N PHE A 590 17.11 -18.80 0.64
CA PHE A 590 16.35 -17.57 0.47
C PHE A 590 15.02 -17.70 1.22
N VAL A 591 14.78 -16.81 2.19
CA VAL A 591 13.52 -16.76 2.92
C VAL A 591 12.84 -15.44 2.61
N GLN A 592 11.60 -15.50 2.14
CA GLN A 592 10.79 -14.33 1.83
C GLN A 592 9.57 -14.30 2.75
N ILE A 593 9.30 -13.12 3.31
CA ILE A 593 8.13 -12.81 4.12
C ILE A 593 7.26 -11.83 3.31
N LEU A 594 5.97 -12.11 3.25
CA LEU A 594 4.98 -11.35 2.51
C LEU A 594 3.86 -10.88 3.45
N PHE A 595 3.65 -9.57 3.53
CA PHE A 595 2.53 -8.96 4.26
C PHE A 595 1.37 -8.69 3.32
N ASP A 596 0.18 -9.08 3.75
CA ASP A 596 -1.08 -8.85 3.03
C ASP A 596 -1.70 -7.51 3.45
N THR A 597 -2.40 -6.87 2.52
CA THR A 597 -3.16 -5.64 2.75
C THR A 597 -4.65 -5.83 2.52
N GLY A 598 -5.15 -7.07 2.54
CA GLY A 598 -6.59 -7.34 2.59
C GLY A 598 -7.28 -6.60 3.75
N ALA A 599 -8.61 -6.65 3.78
CA ALA A 599 -9.45 -5.83 4.67
C ALA A 599 -9.10 -5.90 6.17
N SER A 600 -8.45 -6.98 6.63
CA SER A 600 -8.03 -7.16 8.03
C SER A 600 -6.62 -6.63 8.35
N GLY A 601 -5.81 -6.31 7.33
CA GLY A 601 -4.40 -5.94 7.46
C GLY A 601 -3.50 -7.07 8.02
N SER A 602 -2.18 -6.96 7.82
CA SER A 602 -1.21 -7.92 8.39
C SER A 602 -1.02 -7.82 9.90
N ILE A 603 -1.46 -6.72 10.53
CA ILE A 603 -1.36 -6.50 11.98
C ILE A 603 -2.71 -6.03 12.48
N CYS A 604 -3.28 -6.77 13.42
CA CYS A 604 -4.52 -6.43 14.09
C CYS A 604 -4.28 -6.33 15.60
N PHE A 605 -4.70 -5.24 16.22
CA PHE A 605 -4.73 -5.10 17.68
C PHE A 605 -6.15 -5.41 18.19
N ASP A 606 -6.27 -6.11 19.31
CA ASP A 606 -7.57 -6.57 19.83
C ASP A 606 -8.49 -5.41 20.26
N GLN A 607 -7.92 -4.23 20.55
CA GLN A 607 -8.65 -3.00 20.85
C GLN A 607 -8.43 -1.98 19.73
N ALA A 608 -9.52 -1.56 19.10
CA ALA A 608 -9.49 -0.56 18.03
C ALA A 608 -8.89 0.77 18.54
N GLY A 609 -7.91 1.32 17.80
CA GLY A 609 -7.31 2.61 18.09
C GLY A 609 -6.17 2.63 19.12
N ARG A 610 -5.71 1.47 19.64
CA ARG A 610 -4.69 1.42 20.70
C ARG A 610 -3.30 1.91 20.25
N HIS A 611 -2.93 1.73 18.97
CA HIS A 611 -1.63 2.13 18.40
C HIS A 611 -1.73 2.57 16.93
N PRO A 612 -2.30 3.76 16.64
CA PRO A 612 -2.55 4.21 15.27
C PRO A 612 -1.27 4.53 14.48
N ALA A 613 -0.16 4.83 15.17
CA ALA A 613 1.14 5.07 14.55
C ALA A 613 2.24 4.34 15.33
N ALA A 614 2.85 3.36 14.67
CA ALA A 614 3.92 2.55 15.22
C ALA A 614 4.89 2.13 14.12
N ARG A 615 6.07 1.68 14.50
CA ARG A 615 7.05 1.09 13.58
C ARG A 615 7.27 -0.38 13.95
N LEU A 616 7.21 -1.24 12.94
CA LEU A 616 7.58 -2.64 13.04
C LEU A 616 9.07 -2.78 12.68
N THR A 617 9.87 -3.21 13.63
CA THR A 617 11.26 -3.61 13.39
C THR A 617 11.34 -5.12 13.32
N ILE A 618 11.93 -5.60 12.23
CA ILE A 618 12.11 -7.01 11.92
C ILE A 618 13.60 -7.27 11.96
N SER A 619 14.01 -8.12 12.88
CA SER A 619 15.41 -8.45 13.11
C SER A 619 15.59 -9.94 13.32
N SER A 620 16.81 -10.42 13.20
CA SER A 620 17.16 -11.80 13.53
C SER A 620 18.44 -11.76 14.38
N LYS A 621 18.35 -12.28 15.61
CA LYS A 621 19.43 -12.20 16.60
C LYS A 621 20.66 -13.05 16.26
N LEU A 622 20.46 -14.09 15.44
CA LEU A 622 21.46 -15.12 15.16
C LEU A 622 22.08 -14.99 13.76
N SER A 623 21.76 -13.92 13.03
CA SER A 623 22.23 -13.67 11.68
C SER A 623 22.77 -12.25 11.58
N ASP A 624 23.80 -12.02 10.76
CA ASP A 624 24.34 -10.69 10.42
C ASP A 624 23.38 -9.84 9.54
N LEU A 625 22.07 -10.14 9.59
CA LEU A 625 21.04 -9.46 8.82
C LEU A 625 20.73 -8.11 9.45
N ILE A 626 20.85 -7.06 8.65
CA ILE A 626 20.53 -5.68 9.06
C ILE A 626 19.04 -5.62 9.41
N PRO A 627 18.68 -5.16 10.63
CA PRO A 627 17.29 -4.97 11.01
C PRO A 627 16.56 -4.05 10.02
N ARG A 628 15.36 -4.45 9.60
CA ARG A 628 14.50 -3.63 8.74
C ARG A 628 13.39 -3.02 9.56
N THR A 629 13.16 -1.73 9.37
CA THR A 629 12.08 -1.01 10.06
C THR A 629 11.04 -0.56 9.04
N ILE A 630 9.79 -0.88 9.31
CA ILE A 630 8.63 -0.58 8.47
C ILE A 630 7.66 0.27 9.29
N MET A 631 7.17 1.34 8.70
CA MET A 631 6.16 2.19 9.31
C MET A 631 4.78 1.53 9.17
N LEU A 632 3.97 1.56 10.22
CA LEU A 632 2.59 1.10 10.18
C LEU A 632 1.65 2.28 9.86
N PRO A 633 0.62 2.07 9.00
CA PRO A 633 0.30 0.83 8.28
C PRO A 633 1.32 0.50 7.18
N ILE A 634 1.53 -0.81 6.92
CA ILE A 634 2.54 -1.31 5.98
C ILE A 634 2.26 -0.77 4.58
N GLN A 635 3.24 -0.03 4.03
CA GLN A 635 3.17 0.54 2.69
C GLN A 635 3.45 -0.51 1.61
N GLU A 636 3.01 -0.26 0.37
CA GLU A 636 3.16 -1.19 -0.76
C GLU A 636 4.61 -1.62 -1.04
N ASP A 637 5.56 -0.70 -0.86
CA ASP A 637 6.99 -0.94 -1.10
C ASP A 637 7.64 -1.83 -0.04
N SER A 638 7.00 -1.95 1.12
CA SER A 638 7.51 -2.64 2.31
C SER A 638 6.81 -3.98 2.57
N ARG A 639 5.93 -4.43 1.67
CA ARG A 639 5.15 -5.68 1.82
C ARG A 639 6.00 -6.93 1.76
N MET A 640 7.12 -6.88 1.06
CA MET A 640 7.96 -8.04 0.80
C MET A 640 9.33 -7.82 1.43
N ILE A 641 9.75 -8.78 2.25
CA ILE A 641 11.08 -8.78 2.86
C ILE A 641 11.75 -10.10 2.57
N SER A 642 12.97 -10.02 2.07
CA SER A 642 13.80 -11.19 1.78
C SER A 642 15.05 -11.25 2.64
N PHE A 643 15.40 -12.46 3.03
CA PHE A 643 16.56 -12.81 3.84
C PHE A 643 17.38 -13.87 3.11
N HIS A 644 18.70 -13.73 3.17
CA HIS A 644 19.63 -14.77 2.75
C HIS A 644 20.20 -15.40 4.01
N VAL A 645 19.92 -16.68 4.20
CA VAL A 645 20.12 -17.39 5.45
C VAL A 645 21.11 -18.52 5.23
N ASP A 646 22.16 -18.60 6.04
CA ASP A 646 23.16 -19.67 5.93
C ASP A 646 22.64 -21.00 6.53
N ASN A 647 21.93 -20.95 7.66
CA ASN A 647 21.32 -22.11 8.29
C ASN A 647 19.87 -21.82 8.73
N LEU A 648 18.93 -22.60 8.22
CA LEU A 648 17.50 -22.49 8.53
C LEU A 648 17.17 -22.99 9.94
N GLU A 649 17.99 -23.87 10.53
CA GLU A 649 17.75 -24.43 11.87
C GLU A 649 17.89 -23.40 12.99
N SER A 650 18.75 -22.39 12.79
CA SER A 650 18.97 -21.29 13.73
C SER A 650 18.24 -20.01 13.32
N PHE A 651 17.48 -20.02 12.22
CA PHE A 651 16.83 -18.83 11.69
C PHE A 651 15.55 -18.52 12.47
N ALA A 652 15.58 -17.48 13.28
CA ALA A 652 14.44 -16.95 14.00
C ALA A 652 14.27 -15.46 13.69
N VAL A 653 13.04 -15.02 13.49
CA VAL A 653 12.73 -13.62 13.16
C VAL A 653 11.98 -13.00 14.33
N ASP A 654 12.60 -11.98 14.94
CA ASP A 654 12.02 -11.15 15.99
C ASP A 654 11.25 -10.00 15.31
N PHE A 655 9.95 -9.90 15.63
CA PHE A 655 9.08 -8.81 15.25
C PHE A 655 8.83 -7.94 16.49
N GLU A 656 9.30 -6.70 16.45
CA GLU A 656 9.17 -5.75 17.55
C GLU A 656 8.44 -4.50 17.08
N ILE A 657 7.34 -4.17 17.74
CA ILE A 657 6.56 -2.98 17.48
C ILE A 657 6.96 -1.93 18.50
N PHE A 658 7.40 -0.79 18.01
CA PHE A 658 7.76 0.37 18.80
C PHE A 658 6.81 1.53 18.51
N PRO A 659 6.66 2.49 19.43
CA PRO A 659 6.16 3.80 19.07
C PRO A 659 7.07 4.36 17.99
N THR A 660 6.52 5.20 17.12
CA THR A 660 7.24 5.65 15.92
C THR A 660 8.61 6.27 16.23
N PHE A 661 8.74 7.02 17.33
CA PHE A 661 10.01 7.60 17.79
C PHE A 661 10.49 7.04 19.15
N GLY A 662 9.67 6.23 19.81
CA GLY A 662 10.03 5.58 21.07
C GLY A 662 11.04 4.44 20.88
N SER A 663 11.79 4.17 21.93
CA SER A 663 12.70 3.03 22.08
C SER A 663 12.09 1.91 22.93
N LYS A 664 11.00 2.16 23.65
CA LYS A 664 10.28 1.14 24.41
C LYS A 664 9.45 0.24 23.49
N VAL A 665 9.56 -1.07 23.66
CA VAL A 665 8.78 -2.06 22.90
C VAL A 665 7.33 -2.05 23.40
N ILE A 666 6.38 -1.88 22.48
CA ILE A 666 4.93 -1.99 22.73
C ILE A 666 4.49 -3.44 22.62
N ALA A 667 4.92 -4.10 21.55
CA ALA A 667 4.57 -5.48 21.27
C ALA A 667 5.76 -6.23 20.70
N LYS A 668 5.88 -7.51 21.02
CA LYS A 668 6.88 -8.40 20.46
C LYS A 668 6.27 -9.74 20.12
N THR A 669 6.73 -10.32 19.02
CA THR A 669 6.51 -11.72 18.71
C THR A 669 7.74 -12.29 18.00
N VAL A 670 7.86 -13.61 17.94
CA VAL A 670 9.00 -14.30 17.35
C VAL A 670 8.51 -15.42 16.45
N ALA A 671 8.92 -15.40 15.19
CA ALA A 671 8.79 -16.56 14.31
C ALA A 671 9.98 -17.49 14.54
N LEU A 672 9.69 -18.66 15.12
CA LEU A 672 10.70 -19.68 15.41
C LEU A 672 11.15 -20.40 14.13
N PRO A 673 12.32 -21.06 14.14
CA PRO A 673 12.81 -21.82 12.98
C PRO A 673 11.82 -22.86 12.46
N THR A 674 10.99 -23.44 13.33
CA THR A 674 9.94 -24.40 12.97
C THR A 674 8.93 -23.85 11.96
N VAL A 675 8.69 -22.54 11.95
CA VAL A 675 7.84 -21.88 10.96
C VAL A 675 8.45 -21.99 9.56
N PHE A 676 9.77 -21.82 9.46
CA PHE A 676 10.48 -21.75 8.18
C PHE A 676 11.09 -23.07 7.72
N ARG A 677 11.23 -24.08 8.59
CA ARG A 677 11.79 -25.41 8.24
C ARG A 677 11.10 -26.04 7.04
N ALA A 678 9.81 -25.73 6.84
CA ALA A 678 9.07 -26.16 5.68
C ALA A 678 9.11 -27.69 5.52
N GLU A 679 8.90 -28.44 6.61
CA GLU A 679 9.05 -29.91 6.63
C GLU A 679 8.13 -30.61 5.61
N ASN A 680 6.93 -30.05 5.39
CA ASN A 680 5.97 -30.55 4.40
C ASN A 680 5.70 -29.57 3.25
N SER A 681 5.90 -28.26 3.45
CA SER A 681 5.67 -27.24 2.42
C SER A 681 6.59 -26.04 2.60
N SER A 682 7.22 -25.65 1.50
CA SER A 682 8.15 -24.52 1.36
C SER A 682 7.46 -23.15 1.26
N THR A 683 6.13 -23.12 1.31
CA THR A 683 5.31 -21.91 1.29
C THR A 683 4.16 -22.03 2.28
N GLY A 684 3.79 -20.95 2.96
CA GLY A 684 2.66 -20.99 3.88
C GLY A 684 2.30 -19.62 4.46
N THR A 685 1.29 -19.61 5.32
CA THR A 685 0.88 -18.43 6.09
C THR A 685 1.06 -18.69 7.57
N CYS A 686 1.67 -17.75 8.29
CA CYS A 686 1.88 -17.80 9.72
C CYS A 686 1.05 -16.71 10.40
N THR A 687 0.37 -17.08 11.48
CA THR A 687 -0.32 -16.13 12.37
C THR A 687 0.28 -16.27 13.76
N LEU A 688 0.83 -15.18 14.28
CA LEU A 688 1.50 -15.14 15.57
C LEU A 688 0.77 -14.16 16.51
N PRO A 689 0.52 -14.53 17.77
CA PRO A 689 0.06 -13.56 18.76
C PRO A 689 1.14 -12.50 19.01
N LEU A 690 0.71 -11.25 19.17
CA LEU A 690 1.55 -10.13 19.58
C LEU A 690 1.47 -9.98 21.09
N PHE A 691 2.62 -10.05 21.76
CA PHE A 691 2.70 -9.95 23.21
C PHE A 691 3.21 -8.58 23.65
N ASP A 692 2.60 -7.98 24.65
CA ASP A 692 3.19 -6.82 25.34
C ASP A 692 4.43 -7.24 26.17
N PRO A 693 5.18 -6.29 26.78
CA PRO A 693 6.30 -6.62 27.66
C PRO A 693 5.94 -7.47 28.89
N ARG A 694 4.65 -7.69 29.17
CA ARG A 694 4.12 -8.53 30.26
C ARG A 694 3.70 -9.92 29.77
N LEU A 695 3.99 -10.25 28.50
CA LEU A 695 3.60 -11.50 27.84
C LEU A 695 2.08 -11.68 27.69
N ARG A 696 1.30 -10.60 27.65
CA ARG A 696 -0.14 -10.64 27.36
C ARG A 696 -0.39 -10.46 25.87
N SER A 697 -1.30 -11.25 25.31
CA SER A 697 -1.72 -11.09 23.92
C SER A 697 -2.50 -9.79 23.76
N ILE A 698 -2.04 -8.92 22.87
CA ILE A 698 -2.65 -7.61 22.57
C ILE A 698 -3.07 -7.48 21.09
N GLY A 699 -2.86 -8.54 20.31
CA GLY A 699 -3.19 -8.59 18.90
C GLY A 699 -2.56 -9.78 18.19
N GLN A 700 -2.58 -9.74 16.87
CA GLN A 700 -2.06 -10.78 15.99
C GLN A 700 -1.27 -10.18 14.83
N LEU A 701 -0.20 -10.86 14.45
CA LEU A 701 0.62 -10.60 13.26
C LEU A 701 0.44 -11.76 12.29
N GLN A 702 -0.04 -11.46 11.08
CA GLN A 702 -0.21 -12.43 10.01
C GLN A 702 0.70 -12.09 8.82
N PHE A 703 1.45 -13.09 8.35
CA PHE A 703 2.30 -12.97 7.17
C PHE A 703 2.38 -14.30 6.39
N GLY A 704 2.52 -14.20 5.07
CA GLY A 704 2.93 -15.30 4.20
C GLY A 704 4.44 -15.47 4.23
N PHE A 705 4.92 -16.69 3.98
CA PHE A 705 6.34 -16.97 3.81
C PHE A 705 6.60 -17.93 2.64
N GLN A 706 7.77 -17.79 2.04
CA GLN A 706 8.32 -18.70 1.04
C GLN A 706 9.79 -18.97 1.36
N VAL A 707 10.19 -20.24 1.28
CA VAL A 707 11.56 -20.70 1.55
C VAL A 707 12.08 -21.41 0.31
N ILE A 708 13.17 -20.90 -0.26
CA ILE A 708 13.83 -21.47 -1.43
C ILE A 708 15.21 -21.93 -1.00
N LYS A 709 15.43 -23.23 -1.13
CA LYS A 709 16.71 -23.87 -0.81
C LYS A 709 17.59 -23.84 -2.07
N PRO A 710 18.92 -23.78 -1.94
CA PRO A 710 19.82 -24.01 -3.07
C PRO A 710 19.46 -25.29 -3.81
N TYR A 711 19.86 -25.36 -5.08
CA TYR A 711 19.73 -26.59 -5.86
C TYR A 711 20.61 -27.70 -5.24
N HIS A 712 20.04 -28.88 -4.97
CA HIS A 712 20.75 -29.97 -4.26
C HIS A 712 21.66 -30.81 -5.17
N GLY A 713 21.41 -30.84 -6.48
CA GLY A 713 22.26 -31.54 -7.43
C GLY A 713 23.48 -30.71 -7.83
N ASP A 714 24.21 -31.19 -8.82
CA ASP A 714 25.31 -30.42 -9.40
C ASP A 714 24.74 -29.31 -10.30
N PRO A 715 25.02 -28.02 -10.06
CA PRO A 715 24.60 -26.95 -10.98
C PRO A 715 25.47 -26.93 -12.25
N LEU A 716 25.03 -26.21 -13.29
CA LEU A 716 25.85 -25.96 -14.47
C LEU A 716 26.88 -24.86 -14.17
N GLU A 717 28.16 -25.16 -14.41
CA GLU A 717 29.24 -24.19 -14.18
C GLU A 717 29.15 -23.01 -15.16
N ILE A 718 29.10 -21.78 -14.65
CA ILE A 718 28.93 -20.54 -15.43
C ILE A 718 30.10 -20.29 -16.41
N THR A 719 31.29 -20.80 -16.10
CA THR A 719 32.47 -20.77 -16.98
C THR A 719 32.29 -21.59 -18.25
N HIS A 720 31.41 -22.57 -18.18
CA HIS A 720 31.33 -23.73 -19.05
C HIS A 720 30.00 -23.76 -19.80
N PHE A 721 28.98 -23.15 -19.22
CA PHE A 721 27.65 -22.94 -19.77
C PHE A 721 27.32 -21.47 -19.66
N ALA A 722 27.04 -20.81 -20.78
CA ALA A 722 26.68 -19.41 -20.78
C ALA A 722 25.39 -19.19 -19.96
N THR A 723 25.37 -18.12 -19.17
CA THR A 723 24.13 -17.58 -18.60
C THR A 723 23.32 -16.92 -19.71
N TYR A 724 21.99 -16.94 -19.61
CA TYR A 724 21.12 -16.31 -20.61
C TYR A 724 21.31 -14.78 -20.72
N TRP A 725 22.03 -14.18 -19.77
CA TRP A 725 22.40 -12.77 -19.70
C TRP A 725 23.91 -12.65 -19.47
N LYS A 726 24.57 -11.61 -20.00
CA LYS A 726 25.98 -11.29 -19.72
C LYS A 726 26.09 -9.90 -19.12
N ALA A 727 26.87 -9.75 -18.05
CA ALA A 727 27.19 -8.45 -17.48
C ALA A 727 28.21 -7.70 -18.37
N THR A 728 27.76 -6.79 -19.24
CA THR A 728 28.67 -5.86 -19.93
C THR A 728 29.02 -4.70 -19.00
N SER A 729 30.20 -4.77 -18.38
CA SER A 729 30.77 -3.67 -17.59
C SER A 729 31.48 -2.60 -18.45
N ALA A 730 31.50 -2.75 -19.78
CA ALA A 730 32.04 -1.78 -20.72
C ALA A 730 30.91 -1.14 -21.54
N ILE A 731 30.81 0.19 -21.48
CA ILE A 731 29.97 1.00 -22.37
C ILE A 731 30.74 1.08 -23.69
N ASP A 732 30.36 0.25 -24.67
CA ASP A 732 30.77 0.43 -26.05
C ASP A 732 29.66 1.25 -26.74
N PRO A 733 29.94 2.43 -27.34
CA PRO A 733 28.91 3.31 -27.89
C PRO A 733 28.15 2.72 -29.10
N GLU A 734 28.54 1.55 -29.59
CA GLU A 734 27.83 0.84 -30.66
C GLU A 734 26.91 -0.30 -30.19
N HIS A 735 26.94 -0.71 -28.90
CA HIS A 735 26.15 -1.86 -28.43
C HIS A 735 25.54 -1.64 -27.04
N ASN A 736 24.28 -1.16 -27.01
CA ASN A 736 23.45 -1.16 -25.80
C ASN A 736 23.28 -2.60 -25.28
N GLY A 737 23.27 -2.76 -23.94
CA GLY A 737 23.34 -4.03 -23.21
C GLY A 737 22.65 -5.22 -23.88
N LEU A 738 23.43 -5.96 -24.67
CA LEU A 738 22.96 -7.12 -25.41
C LEU A 738 22.79 -8.27 -24.41
N VAL A 739 21.53 -8.58 -24.04
CA VAL A 739 21.18 -9.99 -23.76
C VAL A 739 21.69 -10.74 -24.98
N THR A 740 22.59 -11.69 -24.82
CA THR A 740 23.14 -12.41 -25.98
C THR A 740 21.97 -13.01 -26.75
N GLY A 741 21.62 -12.42 -27.91
CA GLY A 741 20.42 -12.72 -28.68
C GLY A 741 20.33 -14.15 -29.21
N SER A 742 21.30 -15.01 -28.86
CA SER A 742 21.35 -16.43 -29.19
C SER A 742 20.40 -17.31 -28.37
N SER A 743 19.93 -16.88 -27.18
CA SER A 743 19.13 -17.76 -26.30
C SER A 743 17.62 -17.50 -26.30
N LEU A 744 17.15 -16.39 -26.87
CA LEU A 744 15.73 -16.01 -26.94
C LEU A 744 15.34 -15.63 -28.36
N SER A 745 15.71 -16.45 -29.34
CA SER A 745 15.33 -16.31 -30.73
C SER A 745 14.81 -17.63 -31.28
N GLY A 746 13.96 -17.55 -32.30
CA GLY A 746 13.37 -18.73 -32.94
C GLY A 746 12.16 -19.31 -32.20
N ASP A 747 11.69 -20.44 -32.74
CA ASP A 747 10.45 -21.11 -32.35
C ASP A 747 10.73 -22.17 -31.26
N HIS A 748 9.99 -22.11 -30.17
CA HIS A 748 10.12 -23.00 -29.02
C HIS A 748 8.86 -23.85 -28.87
N VAL A 749 9.00 -25.17 -28.85
CA VAL A 749 7.88 -26.10 -28.67
C VAL A 749 7.51 -26.18 -27.21
N GLN A 750 6.23 -25.95 -26.88
CA GLN A 750 5.73 -26.04 -25.52
C GLN A 750 5.58 -27.50 -25.07
N LEU A 751 6.12 -27.82 -23.90
CA LEU A 751 5.98 -29.10 -23.23
C LEU A 751 5.36 -28.88 -21.85
N PHE A 752 4.25 -29.56 -21.57
CA PHE A 752 3.58 -29.47 -20.27
C PHE A 752 4.18 -30.46 -19.29
N VAL A 753 4.90 -29.96 -18.28
CA VAL A 753 5.67 -30.82 -17.37
C VAL A 753 5.09 -30.76 -15.97
N GLN A 754 4.91 -31.93 -15.37
CA GLN A 754 4.53 -32.11 -13.97
C GLN A 754 5.21 -33.34 -13.35
N LEU A 755 5.04 -33.57 -12.05
CA LEU A 755 5.66 -34.70 -11.35
C LEU A 755 4.65 -35.80 -10.99
N THR A 756 5.12 -37.03 -11.12
CA THR A 756 4.53 -38.24 -10.54
C THR A 756 4.88 -38.38 -9.06
N LYS A 757 4.24 -39.33 -8.37
CA LYS A 757 4.45 -39.64 -6.95
C LYS A 757 5.91 -39.98 -6.61
N ASP A 758 6.59 -40.69 -7.51
CA ASP A 758 8.00 -41.06 -7.43
C ASP A 758 8.95 -39.97 -7.96
N ARG A 759 8.44 -38.75 -8.16
CA ARG A 759 9.17 -37.53 -8.54
C ARG A 759 9.79 -37.58 -9.93
N VAL A 760 9.26 -38.40 -10.82
CA VAL A 760 9.68 -38.43 -12.23
C VAL A 760 8.94 -37.32 -12.98
N PRO A 761 9.66 -36.39 -13.65
CA PRO A 761 9.02 -35.41 -14.51
C PRO A 761 8.41 -36.06 -15.75
N VAL A 762 7.12 -35.83 -15.96
CA VAL A 762 6.31 -36.42 -17.04
C VAL A 762 5.60 -35.35 -17.85
N LEU A 763 5.31 -35.66 -19.11
CA LEU A 763 4.58 -34.78 -20.01
C LEU A 763 3.09 -35.12 -20.02
N TYR A 764 2.27 -34.19 -19.51
CA TYR A 764 0.82 -34.25 -19.59
C TYR A 764 0.21 -32.89 -19.21
N PRO A 765 -0.83 -32.40 -19.93
CA PRO A 765 -1.34 -31.04 -19.75
C PRO A 765 -2.34 -30.85 -18.59
N HIS A 766 -2.95 -31.91 -18.07
CA HIS A 766 -3.94 -31.80 -16.99
C HIS A 766 -3.43 -32.35 -15.66
N PHE A 767 -3.92 -31.86 -14.52
CA PHE A 767 -3.53 -32.41 -13.21
C PHE A 767 -4.06 -33.82 -12.94
N THR A 768 -5.14 -34.23 -13.62
CA THR A 768 -5.82 -35.51 -13.44
C THR A 768 -5.87 -36.33 -14.72
N ILE A 769 -5.91 -37.65 -14.56
CA ILE A 769 -6.18 -38.61 -15.63
C ILE A 769 -7.47 -39.36 -15.31
N GLY A 770 -8.44 -39.29 -16.21
CA GLY A 770 -9.66 -40.11 -16.12
C GLY A 770 -9.39 -41.58 -16.40
N HIS A 771 -9.69 -42.47 -15.46
CA HIS A 771 -9.55 -43.91 -15.62
C HIS A 771 -10.70 -44.62 -14.91
N HIS A 772 -11.44 -45.44 -15.66
CA HIS A 772 -12.65 -46.13 -15.18
C HIS A 772 -13.66 -45.22 -14.44
N ASN A 773 -13.94 -44.02 -14.99
CA ASN A 773 -14.83 -43.00 -14.41
C ASN A 773 -14.35 -42.38 -13.08
N ILE A 774 -13.07 -42.53 -12.75
CA ILE A 774 -12.43 -41.86 -11.61
C ILE A 774 -11.35 -40.92 -12.16
N GLU A 775 -11.34 -39.67 -11.72
CA GLU A 775 -10.24 -38.76 -11.99
C GLU A 775 -9.14 -38.96 -10.94
N ILE A 776 -7.95 -39.35 -11.42
CA ILE A 776 -6.81 -39.64 -10.56
C ILE A 776 -5.76 -38.53 -10.75
N PRO A 777 -5.37 -37.80 -9.69
CA PRO A 777 -4.26 -36.85 -9.76
C PRO A 777 -2.95 -37.53 -10.13
N ILE A 778 -2.18 -36.93 -11.05
CA ILE A 778 -0.91 -37.50 -11.52
C ILE A 778 0.11 -37.64 -10.39
N CYS A 779 0.09 -36.72 -9.42
CA CYS A 779 0.95 -36.79 -8.24
C CYS A 779 0.68 -38.03 -7.35
N HIS A 780 -0.41 -38.76 -7.55
CA HIS A 780 -0.70 -40.03 -6.86
C HIS A 780 -0.18 -41.27 -7.60
N LEU A 781 0.14 -41.14 -8.89
CA LEU A 781 0.59 -42.23 -9.76
C LEU A 781 2.11 -42.33 -9.74
N THR A 782 2.66 -43.55 -9.75
CA THR A 782 4.07 -43.74 -10.10
C THR A 782 4.28 -43.63 -11.61
N TYR A 783 5.51 -43.39 -12.07
CA TYR A 783 5.80 -43.35 -13.51
C TYR A 783 5.37 -44.63 -14.25
N ALA A 784 5.61 -45.79 -13.64
CA ALA A 784 5.21 -47.07 -14.22
C ALA A 784 3.67 -47.19 -14.38
N GLN A 785 2.91 -46.69 -13.40
CA GLN A 785 1.45 -46.66 -13.48
C GLN A 785 0.97 -45.68 -14.55
N PHE A 786 1.59 -44.50 -14.60
CA PHE A 786 1.32 -43.48 -15.60
C PHE A 786 1.53 -44.01 -17.03
N GLN A 787 2.66 -44.66 -17.30
CA GLN A 787 2.91 -45.31 -18.61
C GLN A 787 1.90 -46.42 -18.93
N ALA A 788 1.55 -47.26 -17.95
CA ALA A 788 0.58 -48.34 -18.17
C ALA A 788 -0.79 -47.79 -18.61
N MET A 789 -1.24 -46.68 -18.01
CA MET A 789 -2.47 -46.00 -18.40
C MET A 789 -2.39 -45.41 -19.82
N GLY A 790 -1.23 -44.95 -20.24
CA GLY A 790 -0.99 -44.52 -21.63
C GLY A 790 -1.08 -45.69 -22.62
N ALA A 791 -0.48 -46.84 -22.28
CA ALA A 791 -0.53 -48.05 -23.10
C ALA A 791 -1.97 -48.60 -23.25
N GLU A 792 -2.77 -48.59 -22.18
CA GLU A 792 -4.18 -48.99 -22.22
C GLU A 792 -5.05 -48.08 -23.10
N ARG A 793 -4.65 -46.80 -23.25
CA ARG A 793 -5.29 -45.84 -24.16
C ARG A 793 -4.84 -46.00 -25.61
N GLY A 794 -4.00 -46.99 -25.92
CA GLY A 794 -3.56 -47.33 -27.28
C GLY A 794 -2.44 -46.45 -27.81
N ILE A 795 -1.63 -45.83 -26.93
CA ILE A 795 -0.52 -44.97 -27.34
C ILE A 795 0.70 -45.82 -27.72
N ASP A 796 0.99 -45.90 -29.03
CA ASP A 796 2.22 -46.54 -29.53
C ASP A 796 3.42 -45.60 -29.40
N HIS A 797 4.29 -45.92 -28.43
CA HIS A 797 5.49 -45.15 -28.17
C HIS A 797 6.53 -45.29 -29.30
N SER A 798 6.55 -46.42 -30.04
CA SER A 798 7.58 -46.68 -31.06
C SER A 798 7.42 -45.75 -32.25
N GLU A 799 6.20 -45.60 -32.76
CA GLU A 799 5.87 -44.69 -33.86
C GLU A 799 6.09 -43.23 -33.46
N MET A 800 5.70 -42.86 -32.23
CA MET A 800 5.89 -41.51 -31.70
C MET A 800 7.37 -41.14 -31.59
N LEU A 801 8.20 -42.03 -31.01
CA LEU A 801 9.64 -41.79 -30.88
C LEU A 801 10.32 -41.69 -32.25
N GLN A 802 9.89 -42.49 -33.23
CA GLN A 802 10.38 -42.39 -34.60
C GLN A 802 10.01 -41.05 -35.24
N PHE A 803 8.79 -40.57 -35.03
CA PHE A 803 8.36 -39.24 -35.48
C PHE A 803 9.22 -38.14 -34.84
N LEU A 804 9.43 -38.19 -33.53
CA LEU A 804 10.23 -37.19 -32.81
C LEU A 804 11.66 -37.08 -33.35
N GLN A 805 12.28 -38.21 -33.67
CA GLN A 805 13.66 -38.24 -34.18
C GLN A 805 13.79 -37.74 -35.63
N THR A 806 12.78 -37.99 -36.48
CA THR A 806 12.92 -37.82 -37.94
C THR A 806 12.17 -36.63 -38.50
N ARG A 807 11.05 -36.21 -37.88
CA ARG A 807 10.13 -35.21 -38.44
C ARG A 807 9.77 -34.07 -37.49
N ALA A 808 10.18 -34.10 -36.22
CA ALA A 808 9.85 -33.03 -35.28
C ALA A 808 10.35 -31.65 -35.71
N VAL A 809 11.48 -31.58 -36.41
CA VAL A 809 12.04 -30.30 -36.92
C VAL A 809 11.19 -29.72 -38.05
N GLU A 810 10.50 -30.57 -38.82
CA GLU A 810 9.67 -30.16 -39.96
C GLU A 810 8.26 -29.73 -39.52
N ASP A 811 7.71 -30.38 -38.49
CA ASP A 811 6.38 -30.06 -37.94
C ASP A 811 6.38 -29.99 -36.40
N LEU A 812 6.75 -28.80 -35.90
CA LEU A 812 6.74 -28.47 -34.48
C LEU A 812 5.34 -28.50 -33.86
N THR A 813 4.29 -28.24 -34.65
CA THR A 813 2.90 -28.24 -34.19
C THR A 813 2.44 -29.66 -33.90
N GLN A 814 2.71 -30.60 -34.82
CA GLN A 814 2.42 -32.00 -34.60
C GLN A 814 3.26 -32.59 -33.44
N ALA A 815 4.52 -32.16 -33.31
CA ALA A 815 5.36 -32.54 -32.16
C ALA A 815 4.73 -32.10 -30.83
N HIS A 816 4.25 -30.86 -30.72
CA HIS A 816 3.54 -30.37 -29.53
C HIS A 816 2.33 -31.24 -29.18
N ARG A 817 1.45 -31.50 -30.15
CA ARG A 817 0.23 -32.30 -29.93
C ARG A 817 0.53 -33.73 -29.49
N LEU A 818 1.50 -34.38 -30.13
CA LEU A 818 1.90 -35.75 -29.78
C LEU A 818 2.52 -35.80 -28.37
N LEU A 819 3.37 -34.83 -28.03
CA LEU A 819 4.03 -34.76 -26.74
C LEU A 819 3.05 -34.48 -25.59
N ALA A 820 2.02 -33.67 -25.83
CA ALA A 820 0.96 -33.41 -24.85
C ALA A 820 0.17 -34.67 -24.47
N SER A 821 0.00 -35.61 -25.40
CA SER A 821 -0.68 -36.89 -25.14
C SER A 821 0.27 -38.09 -25.07
N SER A 822 1.56 -37.87 -24.78
CA SER A 822 2.60 -38.91 -24.94
C SER A 822 2.72 -39.90 -23.79
N PHE A 823 2.40 -39.48 -22.57
CA PHE A 823 2.71 -40.25 -21.35
C PHE A 823 4.20 -40.59 -21.18
N LEU A 824 5.09 -39.79 -21.79
CA LEU A 824 6.54 -39.93 -21.69
C LEU A 824 7.11 -39.17 -20.49
N SER A 825 8.27 -39.62 -20.01
CA SER A 825 9.11 -38.83 -19.11
C SER A 825 9.82 -37.70 -19.87
N LEU A 826 10.17 -36.63 -19.17
CA LEU A 826 10.97 -35.54 -19.73
C LEU A 826 12.33 -36.04 -20.24
N ARG A 827 12.91 -37.02 -19.54
CA ARG A 827 14.17 -37.65 -19.89
C ARG A 827 14.12 -38.36 -21.24
N ASP A 828 13.04 -39.10 -21.49
CA ASP A 828 12.85 -39.82 -22.75
C ASP A 828 12.70 -38.82 -23.90
N VAL A 829 11.92 -37.75 -23.70
CA VAL A 829 11.76 -36.69 -24.70
C VAL A 829 13.10 -36.04 -25.03
N PHE A 830 13.93 -35.74 -24.03
CA PHE A 830 15.27 -35.17 -24.26
C PHE A 830 16.21 -36.11 -25.03
N HIS A 831 16.11 -37.43 -24.86
CA HIS A 831 16.93 -38.40 -25.60
C HIS A 831 16.51 -38.51 -27.08
N HIS A 832 15.22 -38.35 -27.38
CA HIS A 832 14.70 -38.62 -28.72
C HIS A 832 14.44 -37.36 -29.55
N LEU A 833 14.26 -36.19 -28.93
CA LEU A 833 14.03 -34.94 -29.65
C LEU A 833 15.36 -34.37 -30.19
N PRO A 834 15.47 -33.98 -31.47
CA PRO A 834 16.69 -33.40 -32.03
C PRO A 834 17.14 -32.15 -31.28
N LEU A 835 18.46 -31.98 -31.11
CA LEU A 835 19.05 -30.84 -30.38
C LEU A 835 18.69 -29.48 -31.00
N SER A 836 18.44 -29.44 -32.32
CA SER A 836 18.03 -28.23 -33.05
C SER A 836 16.66 -27.66 -32.64
N VAL A 837 15.82 -28.44 -31.96
CA VAL A 837 14.50 -28.00 -31.51
C VAL A 837 14.61 -27.28 -30.17
N SER A 838 14.26 -26.00 -30.15
CA SER A 838 14.15 -25.21 -28.92
C SER A 838 12.88 -25.57 -28.14
N ILE A 839 12.94 -25.48 -26.81
CA ILE A 839 11.87 -25.97 -25.94
C ILE A 839 11.38 -24.89 -24.99
N ASN A 840 10.06 -24.79 -24.84
CA ASN A 840 9.41 -24.09 -23.74
C ASN A 840 8.86 -25.11 -22.73
N LEU A 841 9.47 -25.20 -21.55
CA LEU A 841 8.99 -26.04 -20.46
C LEU A 841 7.91 -25.30 -19.67
N SER A 842 6.65 -25.62 -19.95
CA SER A 842 5.47 -25.11 -19.26
C SER A 842 5.21 -25.94 -18.01
N ILE A 843 5.65 -25.43 -16.86
CA ILE A 843 5.63 -26.17 -15.60
C ILE A 843 4.25 -26.02 -14.94
N LEU A 844 3.57 -27.16 -14.77
CA LEU A 844 2.27 -27.23 -14.13
C LEU A 844 2.44 -27.51 -12.63
N TYR A 845 2.36 -26.45 -11.84
CA TYR A 845 2.41 -26.54 -10.38
C TYR A 845 1.10 -25.97 -9.79
N PRO A 846 0.29 -26.77 -9.10
CA PRO A 846 -1.04 -26.37 -8.65
C PRO A 846 -0.97 -25.29 -7.56
N SER A 847 -2.00 -24.45 -7.52
CA SER A 847 -2.24 -23.53 -6.41
C SER A 847 -2.74 -24.27 -5.17
N ALA A 848 -2.62 -23.65 -3.99
CA ALA A 848 -3.16 -24.22 -2.74
C ALA A 848 -4.69 -24.41 -2.75
N ALA A 849 -5.41 -23.74 -3.66
CA ALA A 849 -6.84 -23.95 -3.86
C ALA A 849 -7.10 -25.21 -4.70
N GLU A 850 -6.36 -25.39 -5.80
CA GLU A 850 -6.44 -26.57 -6.66
C GLU A 850 -5.97 -27.84 -5.94
N GLU A 851 -4.89 -27.75 -5.16
CA GLU A 851 -4.37 -28.86 -4.34
C GLU A 851 -5.47 -29.42 -3.41
N ARG A 852 -6.24 -28.53 -2.77
CA ARG A 852 -7.36 -28.90 -1.90
C ARG A 852 -8.56 -29.42 -2.69
N ALA A 853 -8.90 -28.80 -3.82
CA ALA A 853 -10.04 -29.17 -4.65
C ALA A 853 -9.86 -30.56 -5.28
N LEU A 854 -8.64 -30.86 -5.75
CA LEU A 854 -8.29 -32.12 -6.42
C LEU A 854 -7.68 -33.17 -5.46
N ASN A 855 -7.63 -32.87 -4.16
CA ASN A 855 -7.11 -33.76 -3.11
C ASN A 855 -5.68 -34.29 -3.38
N MET A 856 -4.77 -33.40 -3.79
CA MET A 856 -3.41 -33.73 -4.27
C MET A 856 -2.41 -34.02 -3.12
N THR A 857 -2.73 -34.98 -2.26
CA THR A 857 -1.97 -35.28 -1.02
C THR A 857 -0.51 -35.71 -1.17
N SER A 858 -0.08 -36.16 -2.36
CA SER A 858 1.31 -36.60 -2.62
C SER A 858 2.10 -35.60 -3.48
N LEU A 859 1.62 -34.35 -3.58
CA LEU A 859 2.34 -33.30 -4.28
C LEU A 859 3.69 -33.01 -3.60
N ALA A 860 4.77 -32.96 -4.39
CA ALA A 860 6.08 -32.57 -3.88
C ALA A 860 6.12 -31.06 -3.59
N ASP A 861 6.86 -30.66 -2.55
CA ASP A 861 7.07 -29.25 -2.25
C ASP A 861 7.80 -28.54 -3.40
N VAL A 862 7.62 -27.23 -3.52
CA VAL A 862 8.15 -26.44 -4.66
C VAL A 862 9.66 -26.60 -4.88
N ASN A 863 10.47 -26.82 -3.83
CA ASN A 863 11.91 -27.00 -3.99
C ASN A 863 12.23 -28.36 -4.59
N THR A 864 11.64 -29.44 -4.04
CA THR A 864 11.79 -30.79 -4.58
C THR A 864 11.25 -30.86 -6.01
N PHE A 865 10.15 -30.15 -6.28
CA PHE A 865 9.54 -30.08 -7.60
C PHE A 865 10.47 -29.43 -8.63
N ALA A 866 11.04 -28.27 -8.30
CA ALA A 866 12.02 -27.59 -9.15
C ALA A 866 13.30 -28.42 -9.32
N ASP A 867 13.83 -29.02 -8.25
CA ASP A 867 15.07 -29.81 -8.28
C ASP A 867 14.94 -31.02 -9.22
N ALA A 868 13.81 -31.74 -9.20
CA ALA A 868 13.58 -32.87 -10.09
C ALA A 868 13.60 -32.47 -11.58
N ILE A 869 12.97 -31.35 -11.93
CA ILE A 869 12.95 -30.83 -13.30
C ILE A 869 14.34 -30.33 -13.72
N LEU A 870 15.00 -29.55 -12.86
CA LEU A 870 16.33 -29.00 -13.15
C LEU A 870 17.38 -30.10 -13.30
N THR A 871 17.27 -31.19 -12.55
CA THR A 871 18.17 -32.35 -12.69
C THR A 871 18.15 -32.90 -14.11
N GLU A 872 16.97 -33.18 -14.66
CA GLU A 872 16.84 -33.70 -16.02
C GLU A 872 17.31 -32.69 -17.08
N VAL A 873 17.05 -31.40 -16.87
CA VAL A 873 17.51 -30.32 -17.78
C VAL A 873 19.03 -30.19 -17.77
N PHE A 874 19.65 -30.19 -16.59
CA PHE A 874 21.11 -30.06 -16.44
C PHE A 874 21.84 -31.29 -16.95
N ASP A 875 21.32 -32.48 -16.68
CA ASP A 875 21.91 -33.72 -17.19
C ASP A 875 21.84 -33.77 -18.72
N HIS A 876 20.70 -33.38 -19.31
CA HIS A 876 20.61 -33.23 -20.77
C HIS A 876 21.61 -32.18 -21.30
N ALA A 877 21.75 -31.03 -20.65
CA ALA A 877 22.71 -29.99 -21.09
C ALA A 877 24.16 -30.49 -21.05
N ARG A 878 24.55 -31.26 -20.03
CA ARG A 878 25.88 -31.90 -19.94
C ARG A 878 26.09 -32.90 -21.08
N ILE A 879 25.14 -33.82 -21.27
CA ILE A 879 25.21 -34.84 -22.33
C ILE A 879 25.27 -34.19 -23.72
N SER A 880 24.44 -33.16 -23.97
CA SER A 880 24.44 -32.42 -25.22
C SER A 880 25.79 -31.77 -25.51
N ARG A 881 26.43 -31.17 -24.50
CA ARG A 881 27.72 -30.51 -24.65
C ARG A 881 28.87 -31.49 -24.87
N ASP A 882 28.83 -32.65 -24.21
CA ASP A 882 29.82 -33.71 -24.42
C ASP A 882 29.77 -34.24 -25.87
N GLN A 883 28.58 -34.24 -26.48
CA GLN A 883 28.39 -34.60 -27.89
C GLN A 883 28.75 -33.47 -28.86
N ASN A 884 28.40 -32.22 -28.52
CA ASN A 884 28.68 -31.04 -29.33
C ASN A 884 29.01 -29.82 -28.44
N PRO A 885 30.30 -29.48 -28.24
CA PRO A 885 30.70 -28.46 -27.28
C PRO A 885 30.26 -27.03 -27.64
N ASP A 886 30.00 -26.78 -28.93
CA ASP A 886 29.62 -25.46 -29.44
C ASP A 886 28.09 -25.25 -29.45
N TYR A 887 27.30 -26.29 -29.16
CA TYR A 887 25.84 -26.25 -29.32
C TYR A 887 25.10 -26.68 -28.05
N MET A 888 24.31 -25.76 -27.51
CA MET A 888 23.40 -26.02 -26.38
C MET A 888 21.95 -25.76 -26.83
N ARG A 889 21.06 -26.71 -26.53
CA ARG A 889 19.62 -26.55 -26.78
C ARG A 889 19.08 -25.33 -26.02
N SER A 890 18.31 -24.47 -26.70
CA SER A 890 17.58 -23.37 -26.07
C SER A 890 16.40 -23.91 -25.25
N VAL A 891 16.31 -23.49 -23.98
CA VAL A 891 15.23 -23.86 -23.05
C VAL A 891 14.71 -22.60 -22.37
N VAL A 892 13.39 -22.45 -22.32
CA VAL A 892 12.68 -21.37 -21.63
C VAL A 892 11.70 -21.99 -20.63
N PHE A 893 11.64 -21.46 -19.41
CA PHE A 893 10.67 -21.89 -18.40
C PHE A 893 9.47 -20.95 -18.36
N THR A 894 8.26 -21.52 -18.38
CA THR A 894 7.00 -20.78 -18.21
C THR A 894 6.12 -21.44 -17.16
N SER A 895 5.39 -20.65 -16.37
CA SER A 895 4.35 -21.16 -15.47
C SER A 895 3.38 -20.05 -15.12
N TYR A 896 2.13 -20.41 -14.80
CA TYR A 896 1.14 -19.51 -14.21
C TYR A 896 1.30 -19.39 -12.69
N ASN A 897 2.07 -20.28 -12.07
CA ASN A 897 2.27 -20.28 -10.63
C ASN A 897 3.54 -19.49 -10.26
N PRO A 898 3.43 -18.37 -9.52
CA PRO A 898 4.58 -17.54 -9.17
C PRO A 898 5.59 -18.30 -8.29
N ASN A 899 5.15 -19.22 -7.43
CA ASN A 899 6.04 -19.89 -6.49
C ASN A 899 7.08 -20.76 -7.20
N ILE A 900 6.66 -21.50 -8.24
CA ILE A 900 7.58 -22.33 -9.02
C ILE A 900 8.47 -21.48 -9.94
N CYS A 901 7.95 -20.38 -10.52
CA CYS A 901 8.77 -19.43 -11.28
C CYS A 901 9.90 -18.86 -10.42
N ILE A 902 9.58 -18.42 -9.20
CA ILE A 902 10.58 -17.90 -8.27
C ILE A 902 11.57 -19.02 -7.90
N ALA A 903 11.11 -20.22 -7.54
CA ALA A 903 12.00 -21.33 -7.19
C ALA A 903 12.97 -21.69 -8.33
N LEU A 904 12.48 -21.83 -9.56
CA LEU A 904 13.31 -22.08 -10.74
C LEU A 904 14.31 -20.95 -10.96
N ASN A 905 13.87 -19.70 -10.91
CA ASN A 905 14.76 -18.56 -11.13
C ASN A 905 15.86 -18.47 -10.07
N TRP A 906 15.58 -18.72 -8.79
CA TRP A 906 16.62 -18.66 -7.76
C TRP A 906 17.58 -19.87 -7.77
N LYS A 907 17.16 -21.00 -8.35
CA LYS A 907 17.95 -22.24 -8.40
C LYS A 907 18.84 -22.39 -9.63
N GLN A 908 18.71 -21.55 -10.66
CA GLN A 908 19.55 -21.65 -11.86
C GLN A 908 19.71 -20.32 -12.61
N PRO A 909 20.91 -19.98 -13.15
CA PRO A 909 21.15 -18.74 -13.90
C PRO A 909 21.22 -18.90 -15.43
N ASN A 910 21.04 -20.11 -15.96
CA ASN A 910 21.34 -20.47 -17.35
C ASN A 910 20.16 -20.26 -18.31
N TYR A 911 18.92 -20.39 -17.83
CA TYR A 911 17.71 -20.38 -18.62
C TYR A 911 16.74 -19.29 -18.14
N PRO A 912 16.06 -18.56 -19.05
CA PRO A 912 15.10 -17.53 -18.69
C PRO A 912 13.81 -18.13 -18.14
N VAL A 913 13.20 -17.42 -17.18
CA VAL A 913 11.90 -17.76 -16.58
C VAL A 913 10.91 -16.63 -16.85
N LEU A 914 9.76 -16.96 -17.45
CA LEU A 914 8.64 -16.03 -17.65
C LEU A 914 7.41 -16.45 -16.83
N LEU A 915 6.73 -15.48 -16.24
CA LEU A 915 5.50 -15.68 -15.48
C LEU A 915 4.29 -15.47 -16.39
N CYS A 916 3.37 -16.43 -16.43
CA CYS A 916 2.14 -16.35 -17.21
C CYS A 916 1.01 -15.72 -16.37
N ASN A 917 0.16 -14.92 -17.01
CA ASN A 917 -1.01 -14.32 -16.38
C ASN A 917 -2.21 -14.35 -17.33
N ASP A 918 -3.28 -15.00 -16.88
CA ASP A 918 -4.49 -15.24 -17.66
C ASP A 918 -5.58 -14.16 -17.48
N LEU A 919 -5.26 -13.02 -16.83
CA LEU A 919 -6.20 -11.92 -16.69
C LEU A 919 -6.73 -11.46 -18.06
N GLY A 920 -8.04 -11.26 -18.17
CA GLY A 920 -8.68 -10.82 -19.41
C GLY A 920 -9.27 -11.95 -20.25
N GLN A 921 -9.55 -13.11 -19.65
CA GLN A 921 -10.38 -14.16 -20.24
C GLN A 921 -11.85 -13.70 -20.37
N ILE A 922 -12.11 -12.85 -21.37
CA ILE A 922 -13.46 -12.31 -21.66
C ILE A 922 -14.40 -13.41 -22.20
N ARG A 923 -13.85 -14.54 -22.68
CA ARG A 923 -14.59 -15.66 -23.29
C ARG A 923 -15.50 -16.44 -22.34
N ASP A 924 -15.26 -16.43 -21.02
CA ASP A 924 -16.14 -17.16 -20.07
C ASP A 924 -17.57 -16.57 -19.97
N LEU A 925 -17.79 -15.36 -20.51
CA LEU A 925 -19.11 -14.73 -20.60
C LEU A 925 -19.77 -14.87 -21.98
N ALA A 926 -19.04 -15.35 -22.99
CA ALA A 926 -19.52 -15.55 -24.36
C ALA A 926 -19.40 -17.03 -24.73
N ARG A 927 -20.19 -17.87 -24.06
CA ARG A 927 -20.22 -19.35 -24.17
C ARG A 927 -20.69 -19.91 -25.54
N ASP A 928 -20.36 -19.26 -26.65
CA ASP A 928 -20.79 -19.68 -27.98
C ASP A 928 -19.70 -19.47 -29.04
N VAL A 929 -18.50 -20.08 -28.89
CA VAL A 929 -17.60 -20.30 -30.04
C VAL A 929 -16.78 -21.59 -29.87
N LYS A 930 -16.86 -22.44 -30.90
CA LYS A 930 -16.29 -23.79 -31.03
C LYS A 930 -14.76 -23.85 -31.22
N SER A 931 -13.98 -22.95 -30.61
CA SER A 931 -12.51 -22.94 -30.76
C SER A 931 -11.84 -22.99 -29.38
N LEU A 932 -11.68 -24.20 -28.86
CA LEU A 932 -10.75 -24.49 -27.77
C LEU A 932 -9.32 -24.47 -28.33
N PRO A 933 -8.29 -24.13 -27.54
CA PRO A 933 -6.90 -24.32 -27.95
C PRO A 933 -6.67 -25.78 -28.37
N ASP A 934 -5.68 -26.02 -29.24
CA ASP A 934 -5.35 -27.38 -29.70
C ASP A 934 -5.10 -28.35 -28.55
N VAL A 935 -4.56 -27.84 -27.43
CA VAL A 935 -4.36 -28.55 -26.17
C VAL A 935 -4.78 -27.64 -25.02
N ASP A 936 -5.79 -28.07 -24.26
CA ASP A 936 -6.17 -27.42 -22.99
C ASP A 936 -5.25 -27.88 -21.85
N SER A 937 -5.00 -27.03 -20.85
CA SER A 937 -4.07 -27.31 -19.74
C SER A 937 -4.58 -26.81 -18.40
N SER A 938 -4.26 -27.56 -17.34
CA SER A 938 -4.59 -27.18 -15.96
C SER A 938 -3.64 -26.12 -15.40
N GLY A 939 -4.00 -25.52 -14.27
CA GLY A 939 -3.11 -24.60 -13.53
C GLY A 939 -3.06 -23.17 -14.06
N ARG A 940 -3.92 -22.82 -15.03
CA ARG A 940 -4.07 -21.44 -15.48
C ARG A 940 -4.57 -20.56 -14.34
N ALA A 941 -3.91 -19.43 -14.12
CA ALA A 941 -4.22 -18.51 -13.05
C ALA A 941 -4.14 -17.06 -13.51
N SER A 942 -5.07 -16.24 -13.02
CA SER A 942 -5.08 -14.80 -13.23
C SER A 942 -4.73 -14.07 -11.94
N MET A 943 -3.94 -13.01 -12.06
CA MET A 943 -3.71 -12.04 -10.99
C MET A 943 -3.66 -10.63 -11.57
N SER A 944 -3.60 -9.61 -10.72
CA SER A 944 -3.45 -8.24 -11.22
C SER A 944 -2.12 -8.08 -11.99
N ILE A 945 -2.15 -7.30 -13.07
CA ILE A 945 -0.92 -7.04 -13.85
C ILE A 945 0.12 -6.37 -12.97
N LYS A 946 -0.30 -5.48 -12.07
CA LYS A 946 0.55 -4.86 -11.05
C LYS A 946 1.28 -5.88 -10.19
N GLU A 947 0.59 -6.92 -9.70
CA GLU A 947 1.21 -7.95 -8.85
C GLU A 947 2.17 -8.82 -9.66
N SER A 948 1.75 -9.30 -10.83
CA SER A 948 2.62 -10.13 -11.68
C SER A 948 3.91 -9.38 -12.10
N ALA A 949 3.80 -8.11 -12.47
CA ALA A 949 4.95 -7.27 -12.78
C ALA A 949 5.84 -7.00 -11.55
N ARG A 950 5.24 -6.82 -10.37
CA ARG A 950 6.00 -6.67 -9.11
C ARG A 950 6.78 -7.94 -8.79
N ILE A 951 6.14 -9.11 -8.84
CA ILE A 951 6.78 -10.41 -8.59
C ILE A 951 7.94 -10.65 -9.56
N ALA A 952 7.71 -10.38 -10.84
CA ALA A 952 8.74 -10.51 -11.88
C ALA A 952 9.93 -9.57 -11.61
N GLN A 953 9.66 -8.29 -11.32
CA GLN A 953 10.70 -7.31 -11.06
C GLN A 953 11.48 -7.58 -9.75
N SER A 954 10.81 -8.02 -8.68
CA SER A 954 11.42 -8.27 -7.38
C SER A 954 12.32 -9.50 -7.37
N ASN A 955 12.03 -10.47 -8.25
CA ASN A 955 12.79 -11.71 -8.37
C ASN A 955 13.72 -11.73 -9.59
N ASN A 956 13.79 -10.65 -10.37
CA ASN A 956 14.54 -10.58 -11.63
C ASN A 956 14.15 -11.71 -12.61
N LEU A 957 12.85 -11.98 -12.76
CA LEU A 957 12.36 -12.83 -13.85
C LEU A 957 12.59 -12.14 -15.20
N MET A 958 12.65 -12.92 -16.28
CA MET A 958 12.87 -12.38 -17.63
C MET A 958 11.68 -11.52 -18.10
N GLY A 959 10.46 -11.96 -17.82
CA GLY A 959 9.29 -11.32 -18.40
C GLY A 959 7.96 -11.91 -17.99
N LEU A 960 6.91 -11.41 -18.65
CA LEU A 960 5.53 -11.81 -18.48
C LEU A 960 4.96 -12.34 -19.80
N ILE A 961 4.11 -13.36 -19.69
CA ILE A 961 3.21 -13.79 -20.76
C ILE A 961 1.80 -13.33 -20.39
N CYS A 962 1.20 -12.46 -21.20
CA CYS A 962 -0.14 -11.91 -20.97
C CYS A 962 -1.02 -12.14 -22.19
N ARG A 963 -2.33 -12.30 -21.97
CA ARG A 963 -3.31 -12.49 -23.05
C ARG A 963 -3.26 -11.37 -24.09
N SER A 964 -3.27 -11.74 -25.39
CA SER A 964 -3.37 -10.79 -26.50
C SER A 964 -4.62 -9.93 -26.39
N SER A 965 -5.75 -10.54 -26.03
CA SER A 965 -7.04 -9.87 -25.82
C SER A 965 -6.91 -8.71 -24.84
N LEU A 966 -6.30 -8.94 -23.67
CA LEU A 966 -6.10 -7.91 -22.63
C LEU A 966 -5.24 -6.75 -23.16
N LEU A 967 -4.12 -7.07 -23.80
CA LEU A 967 -3.19 -6.08 -24.35
C LEU A 967 -3.84 -5.26 -25.47
N ASN A 968 -4.73 -5.87 -26.26
CA ASN A 968 -5.52 -5.15 -27.26
C ASN A 968 -6.58 -4.25 -26.61
N VAL A 969 -7.23 -4.69 -25.54
CA VAL A 969 -8.21 -3.86 -24.80
C VAL A 969 -7.53 -2.66 -24.15
N VAL A 970 -6.31 -2.86 -23.65
CA VAL A 970 -5.52 -1.87 -22.91
C VAL A 970 -4.07 -1.81 -23.41
N PRO A 971 -3.81 -1.19 -24.58
CA PRO A 971 -2.46 -1.14 -25.17
C PRO A 971 -1.42 -0.47 -24.28
N ALA A 972 -1.84 0.50 -23.45
CA ALA A 972 -0.96 1.18 -22.49
C ALA A 972 -0.30 0.23 -21.46
N LEU A 973 -0.81 -1.00 -21.27
CA LEU A 973 -0.15 -2.01 -20.46
C LEU A 973 1.19 -2.45 -21.06
N VAL A 974 1.30 -2.50 -22.40
CA VAL A 974 2.54 -2.89 -23.08
C VAL A 974 3.66 -1.92 -22.70
N GLU A 975 3.44 -0.61 -22.88
CA GLU A 975 4.40 0.43 -22.50
C GLU A 975 4.70 0.36 -20.99
N THR A 976 3.67 0.22 -20.14
CA THR A 976 3.85 0.17 -18.69
C THR A 976 4.72 -1.02 -18.25
N ILE A 977 4.52 -2.21 -18.83
CA ILE A 977 5.29 -3.41 -18.47
C ILE A 977 6.73 -3.29 -18.98
N LYS A 978 6.92 -2.77 -20.20
CA LYS A 978 8.26 -2.56 -20.78
C LYS A 978 9.05 -1.49 -20.03
N GLU A 979 8.42 -0.41 -19.57
CA GLU A 979 9.06 0.58 -18.71
C GLU A 979 9.60 -0.01 -17.39
N LEU A 980 9.11 -1.18 -16.96
CA LEU A 980 9.65 -1.92 -15.80
C LEU A 980 10.87 -2.79 -16.14
N GLY A 981 11.28 -2.83 -17.41
CA GLY A 981 12.39 -3.63 -17.94
C GLY A 981 12.06 -5.13 -18.01
N LEU A 982 10.83 -5.47 -18.39
CA LEU A 982 10.35 -6.85 -18.50
C LEU A 982 10.03 -7.18 -19.95
N VAL A 983 10.48 -8.35 -20.42
CA VAL A 983 10.05 -8.91 -21.72
C VAL A 983 8.56 -9.20 -21.65
N LEU A 984 7.80 -8.74 -22.65
CA LEU A 984 6.37 -9.03 -22.74
C LEU A 984 6.06 -9.92 -23.94
N VAL A 985 5.43 -11.05 -23.67
CA VAL A 985 4.96 -12.00 -24.69
C VAL A 985 3.43 -11.98 -24.71
N ALA A 986 2.84 -11.87 -25.90
CA ALA A 986 1.40 -11.96 -26.09
C ALA A 986 0.95 -13.41 -26.26
N ASP A 987 0.01 -13.86 -25.45
CA ASP A 987 -0.62 -15.18 -25.58
C ASP A 987 -1.86 -15.10 -26.46
N THR A 988 -1.75 -15.69 -27.65
CA THR A 988 -2.77 -15.78 -28.71
C THR A 988 -3.41 -17.16 -28.78
N SER A 989 -3.27 -17.99 -27.75
CA SER A 989 -3.81 -19.37 -27.78
C SER A 989 -5.32 -19.49 -27.97
N ASP A 990 -6.08 -18.40 -27.82
CA ASP A 990 -7.51 -18.37 -28.14
C ASP A 990 -7.84 -17.85 -29.56
N ASP A 991 -6.84 -17.29 -30.26
CA ASP A 991 -7.02 -16.62 -31.54
C ASP A 991 -7.01 -17.66 -32.66
N SER A 992 -8.16 -17.89 -33.29
CA SER A 992 -8.27 -18.86 -34.38
C SER A 992 -7.47 -18.41 -35.60
N GLU A 993 -6.42 -19.15 -35.98
CA GLU A 993 -5.80 -19.00 -37.30
C GLU A 993 -6.79 -19.46 -38.39
N GLN A 994 -7.60 -18.54 -38.94
CA GLN A 994 -8.11 -18.66 -40.32
C GLN A 994 -8.19 -17.29 -40.99
N PRO A 995 -7.11 -16.85 -41.68
CA PRO A 995 -7.15 -15.68 -42.56
C PRO A 995 -7.94 -15.92 -43.86
N ASP A 996 -8.23 -17.17 -44.23
CA ASP A 996 -8.67 -17.51 -45.60
C ASP A 996 -10.19 -17.73 -45.80
N GLN A 997 -11.04 -17.53 -44.79
CA GLN A 997 -12.50 -17.71 -44.90
C GLN A 997 -13.34 -16.52 -44.42
N LEU A 998 -12.79 -15.30 -44.45
CA LEU A 998 -13.50 -14.09 -44.01
C LEU A 998 -14.54 -13.53 -45.01
N ASP A 999 -14.70 -14.11 -46.21
CA ASP A 999 -15.67 -13.62 -47.19
C ASP A 999 -17.10 -14.21 -47.05
N ALA A 1000 -17.36 -15.16 -46.14
CA ALA A 1000 -18.63 -15.91 -46.14
C ALA A 1000 -19.47 -15.91 -44.84
N MET A 1001 -19.02 -15.32 -43.72
CA MET A 1001 -19.80 -15.34 -42.45
C MET A 1001 -20.09 -13.95 -41.89
N GLN A 1002 -20.82 -13.14 -42.68
CA GLN A 1002 -21.61 -12.02 -42.17
C GLN A 1002 -22.89 -12.53 -41.48
N VAL A 1003 -22.79 -13.16 -40.30
CA VAL A 1003 -23.95 -13.32 -39.42
C VAL A 1003 -23.53 -13.04 -37.98
N ALA A 1004 -24.21 -12.05 -37.40
CA ALA A 1004 -23.93 -11.41 -36.13
C ALA A 1004 -23.77 -12.38 -34.94
N SER A 1005 -22.67 -12.26 -34.20
CA SER A 1005 -22.60 -12.72 -32.82
C SER A 1005 -23.19 -11.64 -31.89
N PRO A 1006 -24.00 -11.98 -30.87
CA PRO A 1006 -24.71 -11.00 -30.04
C PRO A 1006 -23.80 -10.11 -29.16
N LEU A 1007 -22.51 -10.47 -29.03
CA LEU A 1007 -21.56 -9.85 -28.11
C LEU A 1007 -20.48 -9.00 -28.80
N GLY A 1008 -20.52 -8.85 -30.13
CA GLY A 1008 -19.65 -7.89 -30.84
C GLY A 1008 -18.15 -8.04 -30.52
N VAL A 1009 -17.68 -9.26 -30.22
CA VAL A 1009 -16.25 -9.58 -30.04
C VAL A 1009 -15.58 -9.52 -31.41
N ALA A 1010 -15.37 -8.28 -31.84
CA ALA A 1010 -14.96 -7.95 -33.19
C ALA A 1010 -13.51 -8.37 -33.45
N GLU A 1011 -13.24 -8.61 -34.74
CA GLU A 1011 -12.00 -8.80 -35.50
C GLU A 1011 -10.70 -8.16 -34.97
N TRP A 1012 -10.78 -7.21 -34.04
CA TRP A 1012 -9.64 -6.53 -33.41
C TRP A 1012 -9.12 -7.24 -32.14
N ALA A 1013 -9.94 -8.03 -31.44
CA ALA A 1013 -9.50 -8.80 -30.27
C ALA A 1013 -8.44 -9.86 -30.64
N TYR A 1014 -8.45 -10.26 -31.92
CA TYR A 1014 -7.60 -11.25 -32.57
C TYR A 1014 -6.38 -10.63 -33.28
N ARG A 1015 -6.13 -9.32 -33.13
CA ARG A 1015 -4.94 -8.67 -33.72
C ARG A 1015 -3.72 -8.86 -32.81
N MET A 1016 -2.53 -8.93 -33.40
CA MET A 1016 -1.30 -8.89 -32.62
C MET A 1016 -1.15 -7.52 -31.95
N PRO A 1017 -0.91 -7.47 -30.62
CA PRO A 1017 -0.62 -6.21 -29.94
C PRO A 1017 0.71 -5.62 -30.43
N ASP A 1018 0.75 -4.32 -30.69
CA ASP A 1018 1.98 -3.64 -31.08
C ASP A 1018 2.97 -3.54 -29.90
N GLY A 1019 4.27 -3.65 -30.18
CA GLY A 1019 5.34 -3.39 -29.20
C GLY A 1019 5.73 -4.55 -28.28
N VAL A 1020 5.07 -5.72 -28.39
CA VAL A 1020 5.43 -6.96 -27.67
C VAL A 1020 6.71 -7.59 -28.21
N ASN A 1021 7.41 -8.36 -27.37
CA ASN A 1021 8.70 -8.99 -27.68
C ASN A 1021 8.59 -10.43 -28.22
N GLY A 1022 7.41 -11.03 -28.14
CA GLY A 1022 7.16 -12.39 -28.61
C GLY A 1022 5.68 -12.77 -28.53
N VAL A 1023 5.37 -13.95 -29.03
CA VAL A 1023 4.01 -14.47 -29.16
C VAL A 1023 3.98 -15.95 -28.76
N MET A 1024 3.04 -16.32 -27.90
CA MET A 1024 2.61 -17.71 -27.70
C MET A 1024 1.41 -18.00 -28.61
N LYS A 1025 1.54 -18.97 -29.50
CA LYS A 1025 0.49 -19.35 -30.47
C LYS A 1025 -0.39 -20.48 -29.95
N ALA A 1026 -1.60 -20.61 -30.53
CA ALA A 1026 -2.55 -21.68 -30.22
C ALA A 1026 -2.04 -23.10 -30.52
N ASN A 1027 -1.08 -23.23 -31.42
CA ASN A 1027 -0.43 -24.49 -31.76
C ASN A 1027 0.71 -24.90 -30.79
N GLY A 1028 0.85 -24.20 -29.66
CA GLY A 1028 1.86 -24.50 -28.63
C GLY A 1028 3.28 -24.04 -28.99
N ILE A 1029 3.42 -23.13 -29.94
CA ILE A 1029 4.73 -22.56 -30.33
C ILE A 1029 4.90 -21.18 -29.69
N LEU A 1030 5.97 -21.05 -28.90
CA LEU A 1030 6.44 -19.78 -28.38
C LEU A 1030 7.51 -19.20 -29.30
N LYS A 1031 7.24 -18.03 -29.87
CA LYS A 1031 8.13 -17.34 -30.80
C LYS A 1031 8.55 -15.99 -30.24
N PHE A 1032 9.86 -15.74 -30.17
CA PHE A 1032 10.41 -14.42 -29.85
C PHE A 1032 10.72 -13.62 -31.12
N ASN A 1033 10.70 -12.29 -31.02
CA ASN A 1033 11.11 -11.42 -32.12
C ASN A 1033 12.63 -11.47 -32.32
N ASP A 1034 13.09 -11.21 -33.54
CA ASP A 1034 14.52 -11.21 -33.89
C ASP A 1034 15.33 -10.16 -33.11
N MET A 1035 14.67 -9.09 -32.66
CA MET A 1035 15.21 -8.12 -31.70
C MET A 1035 14.28 -7.98 -30.50
N ILE A 1036 14.85 -8.18 -29.30
CA ILE A 1036 14.17 -7.97 -28.03
C ILE A 1036 14.57 -6.59 -27.51
N ASP A 1037 13.67 -5.63 -27.67
CA ASP A 1037 13.80 -4.30 -27.08
C ASP A 1037 13.30 -4.34 -25.63
N MET A 1038 14.22 -4.19 -24.67
CA MET A 1038 13.99 -4.29 -23.21
C MET A 1038 14.05 -2.94 -22.52
#